data_AF-A0A956AQB3-F1
#
_entry.id   AF-A0A956AQB3-F1
#
_cell.length_a   1.000
_cell.length_b   1.000
_cell.length_c   1.000
_cell.angle_alpha   90.00
_cell.angle_beta   90.00
_cell.angle_gamma   90.00
#
_symmetry.space_group_name_H-M   'P 1'
#
loop_
_entity.id
_entity.type
_entity.pdbx_description
1 polymer ?
#
loop_
_entity_poly.entity_id
_entity_poly.type
_entity_poly.pdbx_seq_one_letter_code
_entity_poly.pdbx_strand_id
1 'polypeptide(L)'
;MLRRSRPLILAWICALCAPGVATAQVCEGTPFACAVDAAIDAGLQYFRNQERGAGNFNDNNARHNFLGVLSFLEKRVGVGWQGRARGFQGMDPADQALVIRGVQQMILNEGTMTNPNAIPYVYVTGGNLMALSAYVATGGQDEVGAPVTATQAIANGVVALSRNQGNQPPQNQGGWNYGAPGPSGDMSTTQFAVAGLSAAANVIDGADAPLPNVINFLMVDQNADGGGGYRPQNESSSSMTSSNLWCYRLAQVPAGDPRPQRDLAWLRQNWAFDRMVGGGFNPTSTFYYFWAAEKALSVSPDDGLGGAIYTEAFGDRDPAALGYPEEPPSQYFDFAFTLLQWQGANGDWGLGAGGSPRGWTDQSSHGFALLTLERSLGGVCLDVDEDGLCGVDDNCPDVPNPDQADEDEDGVGDACDNCPKVVNRAQEDTDGDGTGDACDRYLCVPDGNPEVCDGIDNDCDNLTDVHPDGSAVVDPDVCATGLAGRCARGFLACSAAGQVVCRAELGPEEETCDLEDDDCDGDIDEGTRNACGTCGPVPDEVCNGIDDDCDGGVDEGNGICGGNQLCVLGECGAGCGPDRDCPQGTFCGEDDMGRRACVSLCAGVECPPGLICDPATGVCGDPCDGVECPDGVCVDGECRSGDECYATGCPGGEICRAAECVPDPCEGVACGEESFCRDGACVFSCAEISCPFGEECVDGQCADASCGGIVCADGQACRDGECVEDACDPEACEASGRVCVGGECADNPCAGVRCPTNQTCRVVANSAQCVADWNPPVVPRPDQGVEDDLGVEDDMGSPADVGVQPDDAGITPTQDGAPGRDGGGGGGDGGDGGCSCDLTDQSGPHPAALLLVLTFGLVRRRRR
;
A
#
# COMPACT_ATOMS: atom_id res chain seq x y z
N MET A 1 -26.07 -19.21 94.10
CA MET A 1 -27.01 -18.30 94.80
C MET A 1 -26.87 -16.90 94.17
N LEU A 2 -27.98 -16.15 94.00
CA LEU A 2 -28.10 -14.67 93.85
C LEU A 2 -27.00 -13.86 93.08
N ARG A 3 -27.28 -12.92 92.15
CA ARG A 3 -28.52 -12.50 91.45
C ARG A 3 -28.15 -11.47 90.35
N ARG A 4 -28.81 -11.55 89.18
CA ARG A 4 -29.13 -10.47 88.19
C ARG A 4 -28.09 -9.38 87.83
N SER A 5 -27.90 -9.20 86.51
CA SER A 5 -28.20 -7.93 85.80
C SER A 5 -28.49 -8.18 84.30
N ARG A 6 -29.41 -7.40 83.73
CA ARG A 6 -29.82 -7.34 82.30
C ARG A 6 -30.38 -5.92 82.09
N PRO A 7 -30.29 -5.33 80.88
CA PRO A 7 -31.49 -5.35 80.03
C PRO A 7 -31.24 -5.56 78.53
N LEU A 8 -32.31 -6.02 77.87
CA LEU A 8 -32.51 -6.45 76.48
C LEU A 8 -34.06 -6.58 76.33
N ILE A 9 -34.79 -6.18 75.29
CA ILE A 9 -34.56 -5.68 73.90
C ILE A 9 -35.73 -4.71 73.54
N LEU A 10 -35.54 -3.73 72.64
CA LEU A 10 -36.43 -3.50 71.47
C LEU A 10 -35.94 -2.36 70.54
N ALA A 11 -35.87 -2.64 69.25
CA ALA A 11 -35.79 -1.65 68.18
C ALA A 11 -37.21 -1.37 67.62
N TRP A 12 -37.42 -0.22 66.97
CA TRP A 12 -37.97 -0.09 65.61
C TRP A 12 -38.06 1.40 65.17
N ILE A 13 -37.45 1.69 64.01
CA ILE A 13 -37.73 2.74 63.01
C ILE A 13 -37.94 4.20 63.46
N CYS A 14 -36.96 5.06 63.13
CA CYS A 14 -37.14 6.18 62.18
C CYS A 14 -35.79 6.86 61.88
N ALA A 15 -35.14 6.45 60.78
CA ALA A 15 -34.00 7.18 60.22
C ALA A 15 -34.46 7.91 58.97
N LEU A 16 -34.62 9.24 59.07
CA LEU A 16 -34.94 10.09 57.93
C LEU A 16 -33.70 10.22 57.05
N CYS A 17 -33.88 10.03 55.75
CA CYS A 17 -32.86 10.32 54.74
C CYS A 17 -32.43 11.78 54.82
N ALA A 18 -31.14 12.03 55.05
CA ALA A 18 -30.49 13.15 54.41
C ALA A 18 -30.11 12.67 53.00
N PRO A 19 -30.46 13.39 51.91
CA PRO A 19 -29.86 13.10 50.62
C PRO A 19 -28.36 13.36 50.76
N GLY A 20 -27.55 12.34 50.46
CA GLY A 20 -26.15 12.60 50.15
C GLY A 20 -26.14 13.56 48.97
N VAL A 21 -25.42 14.68 49.11
CA VAL A 21 -25.08 15.49 47.94
C VAL A 21 -24.13 14.61 47.14
N ALA A 22 -24.67 13.96 46.10
CA ALA A 22 -23.82 13.44 45.05
C ALA A 22 -22.98 14.63 44.57
N THR A 23 -21.67 14.51 44.68
CA THR A 23 -20.76 15.40 43.98
C THR A 23 -21.12 15.28 42.51
N ALA A 24 -21.72 16.33 41.94
CA ALA A 24 -21.93 16.39 40.51
C ALA A 24 -20.54 16.18 39.86
N GLN A 25 -20.46 15.23 38.94
CA GLN A 25 -19.25 15.00 38.17
C GLN A 25 -18.90 16.34 37.51
N VAL A 26 -17.71 16.86 37.82
CA VAL A 26 -17.25 18.09 37.21
C VAL A 26 -16.88 17.71 35.79
N CYS A 27 -17.73 18.10 34.84
CA CYS A 27 -17.35 18.05 33.44
C CYS A 27 -16.27 19.11 33.21
N GLU A 28 -15.16 18.71 32.60
CA GLU A 28 -13.95 19.53 32.44
C GLU A 28 -13.94 20.31 31.10
N GLY A 29 -15.03 20.22 30.32
CA GLY A 29 -15.20 20.89 29.02
C GLY A 29 -16.21 22.04 29.00
N THR A 30 -16.58 22.47 27.79
CA THR A 30 -17.59 23.52 27.57
C THR A 30 -18.98 23.08 28.00
N PRO A 31 -19.89 24.02 28.34
CA PRO A 31 -21.31 23.74 28.51
C PRO A 31 -21.95 22.93 27.36
N PHE A 32 -21.45 23.06 26.13
CA PHE A 32 -21.87 22.26 24.98
C PHE A 32 -21.30 20.83 25.02
N ALA A 33 -19.98 20.68 25.14
CA ALA A 33 -19.32 19.37 25.24
C ALA A 33 -19.88 18.54 26.42
N CYS A 34 -20.14 19.18 27.56
CA CYS A 34 -20.80 18.55 28.71
C CYS A 34 -22.24 18.09 28.43
N ALA A 35 -22.95 18.77 27.54
CA ALA A 35 -24.28 18.34 27.10
C ALA A 35 -24.18 17.14 26.13
N VAL A 36 -23.15 17.11 25.28
CA VAL A 36 -22.83 15.99 24.37
C VAL A 36 -22.43 14.75 25.15
N ASP A 37 -21.48 14.81 26.09
CA ASP A 37 -21.09 13.67 26.96
C ASP A 37 -22.28 13.16 27.80
N ALA A 38 -23.07 14.06 28.38
CA ALA A 38 -24.28 13.65 29.13
C ALA A 38 -25.33 12.96 28.23
N ALA A 39 -25.44 13.34 26.95
CA ALA A 39 -26.32 12.68 25.99
C ALA A 39 -25.75 11.31 25.56
N ILE A 40 -24.44 11.21 25.33
CA ILE A 40 -23.72 9.95 25.10
C ILE A 40 -23.98 8.96 26.25
N ASP A 41 -23.77 9.38 27.50
CA ASP A 41 -23.98 8.52 28.67
C ASP A 41 -25.43 8.04 28.81
N ALA A 42 -26.40 8.92 28.53
CA ALA A 42 -27.81 8.55 28.49
C ALA A 42 -28.10 7.53 27.38
N GLY A 43 -27.46 7.65 26.22
CA GLY A 43 -27.60 6.71 25.11
C GLY A 43 -26.95 5.35 25.39
N LEU A 44 -25.72 5.32 25.88
CA LEU A 44 -25.06 4.07 26.31
C LEU A 44 -25.88 3.38 27.41
N GLN A 45 -26.48 4.13 28.33
CA GLN A 45 -27.41 3.58 29.31
C GLN A 45 -28.67 2.97 28.68
N TYR A 46 -29.17 3.50 27.56
CA TYR A 46 -30.24 2.85 26.78
C TYR A 46 -29.77 1.51 26.19
N PHE A 47 -28.59 1.45 25.56
CA PHE A 47 -28.06 0.17 25.06
C PHE A 47 -27.84 -0.87 26.18
N ARG A 48 -27.31 -0.47 27.35
CA ARG A 48 -27.23 -1.34 28.55
C ARG A 48 -28.60 -1.92 28.94
N ASN A 49 -29.67 -1.14 28.79
CA ASN A 49 -31.05 -1.58 29.09
C ASN A 49 -31.62 -2.53 28.02
N GLN A 50 -31.18 -2.44 26.76
CA GLN A 50 -31.64 -3.32 25.68
C GLN A 50 -30.91 -4.67 25.63
N GLU A 51 -29.62 -4.71 25.99
CA GLU A 51 -28.80 -5.92 25.91
C GLU A 51 -29.32 -7.07 26.78
N ARG A 52 -29.91 -6.76 27.95
CA ARG A 52 -30.64 -7.69 28.85
C ARG A 52 -29.89 -9.00 29.19
N GLY A 53 -28.56 -9.03 29.10
CA GLY A 53 -27.72 -10.22 29.30
C GLY A 53 -27.65 -11.21 28.12
N ALA A 54 -28.19 -10.84 26.95
CA ALA A 54 -28.27 -11.71 25.77
C ALA A 54 -27.18 -11.46 24.71
N GLY A 55 -26.32 -10.46 24.90
CA GLY A 55 -25.33 -10.01 23.90
C GLY A 55 -25.96 -9.38 22.65
N ASN A 56 -27.21 -8.93 22.72
CA ASN A 56 -27.92 -8.39 21.56
C ASN A 56 -28.60 -7.07 21.92
N PHE A 57 -28.19 -6.00 21.27
CA PHE A 57 -28.69 -4.65 21.52
C PHE A 57 -30.08 -4.38 20.92
N ASN A 58 -30.67 -5.39 20.25
CA ASN A 58 -31.93 -5.34 19.53
C ASN A 58 -32.82 -6.56 19.90
N ASP A 59 -34.13 -6.35 20.05
CA ASP A 59 -35.08 -7.40 20.45
C ASP A 59 -35.24 -8.56 19.43
N ASN A 60 -34.80 -8.45 18.16
CA ASN A 60 -35.08 -9.49 17.14
C ASN A 60 -34.00 -9.83 16.09
N ASN A 61 -32.91 -9.08 15.91
CA ASN A 61 -31.89 -9.45 14.91
C ASN A 61 -30.52 -8.80 15.20
N ALA A 62 -29.49 -9.62 15.45
CA ALA A 62 -28.14 -9.20 15.84
C ALA A 62 -27.35 -8.46 14.72
N ARG A 63 -27.95 -8.26 13.53
CA ARG A 63 -27.35 -7.59 12.37
C ARG A 63 -26.76 -6.19 12.64
N HIS A 64 -27.20 -5.50 13.68
CA HIS A 64 -26.70 -4.17 14.05
C HIS A 64 -25.92 -4.17 15.38
N ASN A 65 -25.55 -5.33 15.90
CA ASN A 65 -24.76 -5.42 17.13
C ASN A 65 -23.42 -4.68 17.03
N PHE A 66 -22.82 -4.65 15.84
CA PHE A 66 -21.57 -3.95 15.59
C PHE A 66 -21.66 -2.45 15.94
N LEU A 67 -22.79 -1.78 15.65
CA LEU A 67 -23.00 -0.38 16.03
C LEU A 67 -23.02 -0.23 17.56
N GLY A 68 -23.69 -1.14 18.27
CA GLY A 68 -23.72 -1.15 19.72
C GLY A 68 -22.33 -1.37 20.33
N VAL A 69 -21.59 -2.38 19.85
CA VAL A 69 -20.20 -2.65 20.27
C VAL A 69 -19.30 -1.43 20.00
N LEU A 70 -19.34 -0.85 18.79
CA LEU A 70 -18.58 0.34 18.45
C LEU A 70 -18.94 1.53 19.33
N SER A 71 -20.22 1.76 19.67
CA SER A 71 -20.58 2.86 20.58
C SER A 71 -19.94 2.73 21.97
N PHE A 72 -19.69 1.51 22.47
CA PHE A 72 -18.96 1.33 23.73
C PHE A 72 -17.43 1.43 23.58
N LEU A 73 -16.87 1.01 22.44
CA LEU A 73 -15.42 1.04 22.18
C LEU A 73 -14.93 2.44 21.78
N GLU A 74 -15.68 3.14 20.92
CA GLU A 74 -15.39 4.50 20.47
C GLU A 74 -15.70 5.57 21.53
N LYS A 75 -16.23 5.22 22.73
CA LYS A 75 -16.47 6.22 23.78
C LYS A 75 -15.20 6.97 24.08
N ARG A 76 -15.18 8.30 23.89
CA ARG A 76 -13.98 9.10 24.16
C ARG A 76 -13.81 9.43 25.64
N VAL A 77 -12.56 9.72 26.03
CA VAL A 77 -12.21 10.32 27.32
C VAL A 77 -11.58 11.68 27.04
N GLY A 78 -12.03 12.73 27.72
CA GLY A 78 -11.59 14.10 27.50
C GLY A 78 -12.60 14.96 26.73
N VAL A 79 -12.12 16.10 26.21
CA VAL A 79 -12.89 17.11 25.48
C VAL A 79 -12.27 17.26 24.09
N GLY A 80 -13.06 17.58 23.07
CA GLY A 80 -12.58 17.70 21.69
C GLY A 80 -12.63 16.39 20.91
N TRP A 81 -12.40 16.50 19.60
CA TRP A 81 -12.68 15.44 18.62
C TRP A 81 -11.54 14.44 18.41
N GLN A 82 -10.36 14.69 18.98
CA GLN A 82 -9.22 13.77 18.98
C GLN A 82 -9.13 12.86 20.21
N GLY A 83 -9.67 13.25 21.38
CA GLY A 83 -9.47 12.54 22.66
C GLY A 83 -9.65 11.03 22.53
N ARG A 84 -8.58 10.25 22.78
CA ARG A 84 -8.49 8.85 22.33
C ARG A 84 -9.70 8.02 22.75
N ALA A 85 -10.12 7.11 21.87
CA ALA A 85 -11.19 6.16 22.19
C ALA A 85 -10.78 5.33 23.42
N ARG A 86 -11.68 5.21 24.40
CA ARG A 86 -11.48 4.48 25.66
C ARG A 86 -11.10 3.02 25.43
N GLY A 87 -11.58 2.43 24.33
CA GLY A 87 -11.29 1.05 23.94
C GLY A 87 -11.84 0.03 24.94
N PHE A 88 -11.53 -1.24 24.71
CA PHE A 88 -11.98 -2.33 25.56
C PHE A 88 -11.24 -2.37 26.92
N GLN A 89 -9.95 -2.08 26.97
CA GLN A 89 -9.22 -2.06 28.25
C GLN A 89 -9.64 -0.90 29.18
N GLY A 90 -9.95 0.28 28.64
CA GLY A 90 -10.29 1.47 29.44
C GLY A 90 -11.72 1.54 29.98
N MET A 91 -12.60 0.60 29.60
CA MET A 91 -14.00 0.60 30.02
C MET A 91 -14.28 -0.17 31.31
N ASP A 92 -15.37 0.19 31.98
CA ASP A 92 -15.82 -0.44 33.22
C ASP A 92 -16.10 -1.95 33.03
N PRO A 93 -15.77 -2.83 34.00
CA PRO A 93 -15.92 -4.29 33.85
C PRO A 93 -17.33 -4.80 33.51
N ALA A 94 -18.36 -4.00 33.82
CA ALA A 94 -19.74 -4.31 33.43
C ALA A 94 -19.98 -4.13 31.92
N ASP A 95 -19.39 -3.10 31.33
CA ASP A 95 -19.45 -2.83 29.89
C ASP A 95 -18.52 -3.79 29.13
N GLN A 96 -17.34 -4.13 29.69
CA GLN A 96 -16.47 -5.18 29.14
C GLN A 96 -17.21 -6.51 28.99
N ALA A 97 -17.88 -6.96 30.06
CA ALA A 97 -18.66 -8.20 30.04
C ALA A 97 -19.82 -8.15 29.03
N LEU A 98 -20.41 -6.97 28.79
CA LEU A 98 -21.47 -6.73 27.81
C LEU A 98 -20.92 -6.74 26.37
N VAL A 99 -19.77 -6.11 26.12
CA VAL A 99 -19.11 -6.11 24.80
C VAL A 99 -18.66 -7.52 24.42
N ILE A 100 -18.08 -8.30 25.35
CA ILE A 100 -17.74 -9.71 25.13
C ILE A 100 -18.96 -10.51 24.61
N ARG A 101 -20.14 -10.32 25.22
CA ARG A 101 -21.38 -10.99 24.75
C ARG A 101 -21.84 -10.46 23.40
N GLY A 102 -21.70 -9.15 23.14
CA GLY A 102 -21.97 -8.54 21.83
C GLY A 102 -21.13 -9.15 20.71
N VAL A 103 -19.82 -9.24 20.92
CA VAL A 103 -18.83 -9.87 20.03
C VAL A 103 -19.14 -11.34 19.82
N GLN A 104 -19.42 -12.10 20.89
CA GLN A 104 -19.84 -13.51 20.80
C GLN A 104 -21.09 -13.67 19.91
N GLN A 105 -22.09 -12.79 20.04
CA GLN A 105 -23.28 -12.82 19.19
C GLN A 105 -23.02 -12.38 17.75
N MET A 106 -22.08 -11.48 17.47
CA MET A 106 -21.70 -11.13 16.10
C MET A 106 -21.10 -12.33 15.36
N ILE A 107 -20.19 -13.07 16.01
CA ILE A 107 -19.59 -14.29 15.46
C ILE A 107 -20.64 -15.40 15.25
N LEU A 108 -21.59 -15.55 16.17
CA LEU A 108 -22.63 -16.59 16.11
C LEU A 108 -23.72 -16.33 15.06
N ASN A 109 -24.05 -15.07 14.76
CA ASN A 109 -25.22 -14.73 13.95
C ASN A 109 -24.92 -14.35 12.49
N GLU A 110 -23.65 -14.13 12.12
CA GLU A 110 -23.23 -13.89 10.73
C GLU A 110 -22.36 -15.05 10.22
N GLY A 111 -22.84 -15.77 9.21
CA GLY A 111 -22.26 -17.05 8.77
C GLY A 111 -20.82 -16.94 8.26
N THR A 112 -20.43 -15.79 7.73
CA THR A 112 -19.06 -15.51 7.25
C THR A 112 -18.04 -15.36 8.37
N MET A 113 -18.46 -15.04 9.60
CA MET A 113 -17.57 -15.01 10.76
C MET A 113 -17.07 -16.41 11.15
N THR A 114 -17.83 -17.47 10.83
CA THR A 114 -17.48 -18.88 11.15
C THR A 114 -17.12 -19.72 9.93
N ASN A 115 -17.40 -19.24 8.70
CA ASN A 115 -17.08 -19.93 7.46
C ASN A 115 -16.77 -18.92 6.33
N PRO A 116 -15.51 -18.80 5.87
CA PRO A 116 -15.11 -17.86 4.81
C PRO A 116 -15.67 -18.19 3.42
N ASN A 117 -16.38 -19.32 3.27
CA ASN A 117 -17.06 -19.72 2.04
C ASN A 117 -18.58 -19.46 2.09
N ALA A 118 -19.11 -18.92 3.19
CA ALA A 118 -20.48 -18.43 3.22
C ALA A 118 -20.62 -17.16 2.36
N ILE A 119 -21.80 -16.94 1.78
CA ILE A 119 -22.08 -15.68 1.08
C ILE A 119 -22.29 -14.60 2.17
N PRO A 120 -21.45 -13.56 2.27
CA PRO A 120 -21.63 -12.49 3.26
C PRO A 120 -22.94 -11.75 3.01
N TYR A 121 -23.58 -11.32 4.09
CA TYR A 121 -24.47 -10.16 4.01
C TYR A 121 -23.60 -8.92 4.21
N VAL A 122 -23.01 -8.42 3.11
CA VAL A 122 -21.80 -7.56 3.12
C VAL A 122 -21.85 -6.41 4.12
N TYR A 123 -22.97 -5.69 4.20
CA TYR A 123 -23.20 -4.63 5.19
C TYR A 123 -22.92 -5.07 6.65
N VAL A 124 -23.36 -6.27 7.04
CA VAL A 124 -23.12 -6.84 8.38
C VAL A 124 -21.75 -7.47 8.48
N THR A 125 -21.27 -8.15 7.44
CA THR A 125 -19.90 -8.70 7.45
C THR A 125 -18.87 -7.58 7.65
N GLY A 126 -18.94 -6.50 6.87
CA GLY A 126 -18.04 -5.34 6.97
C GLY A 126 -18.20 -4.56 8.28
N GLY A 127 -19.43 -4.29 8.72
CA GLY A 127 -19.69 -3.70 10.03
C GLY A 127 -19.16 -4.55 11.20
N ASN A 128 -19.28 -5.89 11.10
CA ASN A 128 -18.69 -6.81 12.08
C ASN A 128 -17.16 -6.74 12.06
N LEU A 129 -16.51 -6.70 10.89
CA LEU A 129 -15.05 -6.52 10.82
C LEU A 129 -14.60 -5.24 11.54
N MET A 130 -15.24 -4.09 11.27
CA MET A 130 -14.93 -2.84 11.98
C MET A 130 -14.96 -3.00 13.51
N ALA A 131 -16.04 -3.59 14.02
CA ALA A 131 -16.27 -3.75 15.46
C ALA A 131 -15.39 -4.83 16.11
N LEU A 132 -15.07 -5.92 15.39
CA LEU A 132 -14.17 -6.97 15.85
C LEU A 132 -12.71 -6.50 15.86
N SER A 133 -12.27 -5.80 14.82
CA SER A 133 -10.91 -5.28 14.74
C SER A 133 -10.66 -4.20 15.80
N ALA A 134 -11.59 -3.25 15.98
CA ALA A 134 -11.53 -2.29 17.09
C ALA A 134 -11.56 -2.96 18.47
N TYR A 135 -12.28 -4.09 18.62
CA TYR A 135 -12.31 -4.86 19.86
C TYR A 135 -10.95 -5.51 20.15
N VAL A 136 -10.35 -6.19 19.17
CA VAL A 136 -9.04 -6.86 19.32
C VAL A 136 -7.93 -5.82 19.55
N ALA A 137 -7.84 -4.80 18.68
CA ALA A 137 -6.82 -3.76 18.76
C ALA A 137 -6.84 -2.95 20.07
N THR A 138 -8.00 -2.87 20.75
CA THR A 138 -8.10 -2.20 22.07
C THR A 138 -8.03 -3.16 23.26
N GLY A 139 -7.44 -4.35 23.04
CA GLY A 139 -7.13 -5.34 24.08
C GLY A 139 -8.27 -6.28 24.47
N GLY A 140 -9.20 -6.53 23.55
CA GLY A 140 -10.25 -7.54 23.69
C GLY A 140 -9.70 -8.96 23.80
N GLN A 141 -10.37 -9.81 24.58
CA GLN A 141 -10.00 -11.23 24.69
C GLN A 141 -10.39 -12.00 23.41
N ASP A 142 -9.45 -12.70 22.79
CA ASP A 142 -9.71 -13.43 21.54
C ASP A 142 -10.72 -14.60 21.74
N GLU A 143 -10.64 -15.29 22.88
CA GLU A 143 -11.60 -16.34 23.27
C GLU A 143 -12.88 -15.77 23.92
N VAL A 144 -13.85 -15.35 23.10
CA VAL A 144 -15.17 -14.87 23.56
C VAL A 144 -16.22 -15.97 23.81
N GLY A 145 -15.83 -17.25 23.73
CA GLY A 145 -16.76 -18.39 23.85
C GLY A 145 -17.67 -18.59 22.63
N ALA A 146 -17.23 -18.14 21.45
CA ALA A 146 -17.85 -18.45 20.15
C ALA A 146 -17.19 -19.70 19.52
N PRO A 147 -17.68 -20.24 18.38
CA PRO A 147 -17.12 -21.43 17.74
C PRO A 147 -15.72 -21.23 17.13
N VAL A 148 -15.33 -19.98 16.92
CA VAL A 148 -13.99 -19.52 16.51
C VAL A 148 -13.61 -18.31 17.37
N THR A 149 -12.34 -17.94 17.39
CA THR A 149 -11.86 -16.75 18.10
C THR A 149 -12.22 -15.46 17.35
N ALA A 150 -12.05 -14.28 17.98
CA ALA A 150 -12.34 -13.00 17.35
C ALA A 150 -11.43 -12.72 16.15
N THR A 151 -10.12 -12.93 16.28
CA THR A 151 -9.13 -12.80 15.20
C THR A 151 -9.41 -13.78 14.06
N GLN A 152 -9.78 -15.04 14.37
CA GLN A 152 -10.19 -16.00 13.34
C GLN A 152 -11.49 -15.59 12.63
N ALA A 153 -12.42 -14.92 13.32
CA ALA A 153 -13.63 -14.38 12.72
C ALA A 153 -13.35 -13.18 11.80
N ILE A 154 -12.39 -12.32 12.16
CA ILE A 154 -11.89 -11.23 11.30
C ILE A 154 -11.32 -11.84 10.01
N ALA A 155 -10.36 -12.77 10.12
CA ALA A 155 -9.77 -13.45 8.97
C ALA A 155 -10.82 -14.12 8.05
N ASN A 156 -11.84 -14.76 8.64
CA ASN A 156 -12.92 -15.37 7.86
C ASN A 156 -13.75 -14.33 7.09
N GLY A 157 -14.06 -13.19 7.73
CA GLY A 157 -14.81 -12.09 7.12
C GLY A 157 -14.03 -11.39 6.00
N VAL A 158 -12.72 -11.16 6.18
CA VAL A 158 -11.81 -10.63 5.15
C VAL A 158 -11.89 -11.50 3.90
N VAL A 159 -11.62 -12.81 4.01
CA VAL A 159 -11.68 -13.75 2.87
C VAL A 159 -13.06 -13.75 2.20
N ALA A 160 -14.15 -13.67 2.98
CA ALA A 160 -15.50 -13.64 2.45
C ALA A 160 -15.83 -12.34 1.68
N LEU A 161 -15.29 -11.19 2.10
CA LEU A 161 -15.46 -9.91 1.39
C LEU A 161 -14.60 -9.83 0.14
N SER A 162 -13.32 -10.21 0.21
CA SER A 162 -12.39 -10.17 -0.94
C SER A 162 -12.89 -11.03 -2.09
N ARG A 163 -13.42 -12.23 -1.79
CA ARG A 163 -14.05 -13.12 -2.79
C ARG A 163 -15.38 -12.62 -3.34
N ASN A 164 -15.96 -11.58 -2.72
CA ASN A 164 -17.25 -11.02 -3.08
C ASN A 164 -17.16 -9.58 -3.65
N GLN A 165 -15.94 -9.09 -3.92
CA GLN A 165 -15.77 -7.83 -4.63
C GLN A 165 -16.28 -7.95 -6.08
N GLY A 166 -16.95 -6.91 -6.55
CA GLY A 166 -17.47 -6.82 -7.91
C GLY A 166 -16.38 -6.69 -8.95
N ASN A 167 -16.51 -7.42 -10.06
CA ASN A 167 -15.63 -7.31 -11.23
C ASN A 167 -16.43 -7.20 -12.55
N GLN A 168 -17.67 -6.73 -12.47
CA GLN A 168 -18.62 -6.69 -13.57
C GLN A 168 -18.78 -5.26 -14.12
N PRO A 169 -18.12 -4.90 -15.24
CA PRO A 169 -18.33 -3.62 -15.89
C PRO A 169 -19.76 -3.48 -16.46
N PRO A 170 -20.27 -2.23 -16.62
CA PRO A 170 -19.61 -0.98 -16.22
C PRO A 170 -19.85 -0.61 -14.75
N GLN A 171 -20.99 -1.01 -14.17
CA GLN A 171 -21.52 -0.46 -12.91
C GLN A 171 -21.01 -1.15 -11.61
N ASN A 172 -20.19 -2.21 -11.67
CA ASN A 172 -19.61 -2.78 -10.45
C ASN A 172 -18.20 -3.36 -10.64
N GLN A 173 -17.21 -2.48 -10.67
CA GLN A 173 -15.78 -2.82 -10.70
C GLN A 173 -15.14 -2.31 -9.41
N GLY A 174 -14.89 -3.18 -8.44
CA GLY A 174 -14.34 -2.83 -7.12
C GLY A 174 -15.37 -2.58 -6.01
N GLY A 175 -16.66 -2.46 -6.31
CA GLY A 175 -17.73 -2.27 -5.32
C GLY A 175 -18.36 -3.58 -4.85
N TRP A 176 -19.28 -3.50 -3.88
CA TRP A 176 -20.02 -4.66 -3.36
C TRP A 176 -21.53 -4.55 -3.53
N ASN A 177 -22.21 -5.68 -3.35
CA ASN A 177 -23.65 -5.80 -3.21
C ASN A 177 -23.96 -6.44 -1.84
N TYR A 178 -25.22 -6.42 -1.41
CA TYR A 178 -25.65 -7.08 -0.17
C TYR A 178 -25.45 -8.61 -0.13
N GLY A 179 -25.29 -9.28 -1.26
CA GLY A 179 -25.17 -10.72 -1.39
C GLY A 179 -23.95 -11.10 -2.21
N ALA A 180 -24.07 -12.12 -3.07
CA ALA A 180 -23.01 -12.53 -4.00
C ALA A 180 -22.67 -11.44 -5.05
N PRO A 181 -21.55 -11.57 -5.79
CA PRO A 181 -21.14 -10.55 -6.77
C PRO A 181 -22.20 -10.37 -7.85
N GLY A 182 -22.47 -9.12 -8.20
CA GLY A 182 -23.49 -8.78 -9.17
C GLY A 182 -23.24 -7.41 -9.81
N PRO A 183 -23.83 -7.15 -11.00
CA PRO A 183 -23.49 -6.00 -11.84
C PRO A 183 -23.97 -4.63 -11.30
N SER A 184 -24.55 -4.57 -10.10
CA SER A 184 -25.24 -3.38 -9.59
C SER A 184 -24.79 -3.02 -8.18
N GLY A 185 -23.48 -2.80 -8.02
CA GLY A 185 -22.86 -2.43 -6.75
C GLY A 185 -23.51 -1.19 -6.15
N ASP A 186 -23.58 -1.13 -4.82
CA ASP A 186 -24.19 -0.04 -4.08
C ASP A 186 -23.26 0.53 -3.01
N MET A 187 -23.40 1.83 -2.77
CA MET A 187 -22.52 2.55 -1.85
C MET A 187 -22.75 2.11 -0.39
N SER A 188 -23.97 1.70 -0.06
CA SER A 188 -24.35 1.30 1.30
C SER A 188 -23.70 0.01 1.79
N THR A 189 -23.31 -0.87 0.88
CA THR A 189 -22.56 -2.10 1.19
C THR A 189 -21.07 -1.90 0.97
N THR A 190 -20.68 -1.18 -0.08
CA THR A 190 -19.28 -0.88 -0.40
C THR A 190 -18.56 -0.19 0.77
N GLN A 191 -19.14 0.86 1.35
CA GLN A 191 -18.44 1.59 2.43
C GLN A 191 -18.21 0.76 3.70
N PHE A 192 -19.10 -0.17 4.06
CA PHE A 192 -18.87 -1.07 5.19
C PHE A 192 -17.88 -2.18 4.86
N ALA A 193 -17.83 -2.64 3.60
CA ALA A 193 -16.76 -3.54 3.17
C ALA A 193 -15.40 -2.85 3.26
N VAL A 194 -15.29 -1.63 2.72
CA VAL A 194 -14.08 -0.80 2.75
C VAL A 194 -13.63 -0.51 4.19
N ALA A 195 -14.51 0.00 5.04
CA ALA A 195 -14.20 0.27 6.44
C ALA A 195 -13.91 -0.99 7.26
N GLY A 196 -14.56 -2.12 6.94
CA GLY A 196 -14.28 -3.41 7.56
C GLY A 196 -12.90 -3.96 7.21
N LEU A 197 -12.53 -3.90 5.93
CA LEU A 197 -11.22 -4.35 5.43
C LEU A 197 -10.09 -3.44 5.91
N SER A 198 -10.26 -2.12 5.83
CA SER A 198 -9.31 -1.13 6.37
C SER A 198 -9.11 -1.28 7.88
N ALA A 199 -10.19 -1.47 8.66
CA ALA A 199 -10.05 -1.76 10.09
C ALA A 199 -9.36 -3.10 10.37
N ALA A 200 -9.61 -4.12 9.53
CA ALA A 200 -9.02 -5.45 9.66
C ALA A 200 -7.53 -5.51 9.31
N ALA A 201 -6.99 -4.56 8.53
CA ALA A 201 -5.56 -4.49 8.22
C ALA A 201 -4.68 -4.32 9.47
N ASN A 202 -5.19 -3.66 10.53
CA ASN A 202 -4.51 -3.53 11.83
C ASN A 202 -4.47 -4.84 12.66
N VAL A 203 -4.96 -5.96 12.12
CA VAL A 203 -5.11 -7.25 12.83
C VAL A 203 -4.76 -8.44 11.93
N ILE A 204 -4.93 -8.32 10.61
CA ILE A 204 -4.71 -9.36 9.61
C ILE A 204 -4.01 -8.72 8.40
N ASP A 205 -2.76 -9.12 8.17
CA ASP A 205 -1.94 -8.64 7.06
C ASP A 205 -2.62 -8.87 5.70
N GLY A 206 -2.54 -7.87 4.81
CA GLY A 206 -3.14 -7.91 3.47
C GLY A 206 -4.67 -7.90 3.44
N ALA A 207 -5.36 -7.62 4.56
CA ALA A 207 -6.82 -7.45 4.57
C ALA A 207 -7.30 -6.26 3.72
N ASP A 208 -6.44 -5.28 3.49
CA ASP A 208 -6.62 -4.08 2.67
C ASP A 208 -6.36 -4.30 1.17
N ALA A 209 -5.82 -5.45 0.76
CA ALA A 209 -5.55 -5.76 -0.67
C ALA A 209 -6.74 -5.53 -1.65
N PRO A 210 -8.03 -5.63 -1.26
CA PRO A 210 -9.15 -5.25 -2.14
C PRO A 210 -9.38 -3.74 -2.31
N LEU A 211 -8.80 -2.89 -1.46
CA LEU A 211 -9.12 -1.45 -1.40
C LEU A 211 -8.72 -0.65 -2.65
N PRO A 212 -7.56 -0.88 -3.31
CA PRO A 212 -7.22 -0.16 -4.55
C PRO A 212 -8.25 -0.32 -5.67
N ASN A 213 -8.90 -1.49 -5.76
CA ASN A 213 -9.94 -1.74 -6.77
C ASN A 213 -11.16 -0.83 -6.59
N VAL A 214 -11.45 -0.41 -5.36
CA VAL A 214 -12.66 0.38 -4.98
C VAL A 214 -12.70 1.72 -5.70
N ILE A 215 -11.54 2.29 -6.01
CA ILE A 215 -11.38 3.52 -6.79
C ILE A 215 -12.14 3.42 -8.13
N ASN A 216 -12.12 2.26 -8.79
CA ASN A 216 -12.85 2.05 -10.05
C ASN A 216 -14.37 2.15 -9.89
N PHE A 217 -14.90 1.75 -8.73
CA PHE A 217 -16.33 1.87 -8.42
C PHE A 217 -16.69 3.32 -8.06
N LEU A 218 -15.85 3.99 -7.25
CA LEU A 218 -16.06 5.39 -6.88
C LEU A 218 -16.01 6.34 -8.08
N MET A 219 -15.12 6.09 -9.06
CA MET A 219 -15.07 6.86 -10.31
C MET A 219 -16.34 6.69 -11.17
N VAL A 220 -17.00 5.53 -11.10
CA VAL A 220 -18.23 5.25 -11.86
C VAL A 220 -19.48 5.69 -11.08
N ASP A 221 -19.40 5.81 -9.75
CA ASP A 221 -20.45 6.36 -8.90
C ASP A 221 -20.48 7.90 -8.89
N GLN A 222 -19.31 8.56 -8.94
CA GLN A 222 -19.21 10.02 -8.99
C GLN A 222 -19.79 10.58 -10.30
N ASN A 223 -20.96 11.23 -10.19
CA ASN A 223 -21.67 11.83 -11.31
C ASN A 223 -20.92 13.03 -11.92
N ALA A 224 -21.39 13.49 -13.09
CA ALA A 224 -20.84 14.66 -13.77
C ALA A 224 -20.91 15.96 -12.95
N ASP A 225 -21.92 16.10 -12.09
CA ASP A 225 -22.05 17.24 -11.16
C ASP A 225 -21.02 17.22 -10.03
N GLY A 226 -20.34 16.09 -9.82
CA GLY A 226 -19.33 15.87 -8.79
C GLY A 226 -19.86 15.19 -7.52
N GLY A 227 -21.12 14.77 -7.46
CA GLY A 227 -21.67 14.06 -6.30
C GLY A 227 -21.82 12.54 -6.50
N GLY A 228 -21.92 11.80 -5.40
CA GLY A 228 -22.10 10.34 -5.36
C GLY A 228 -23.56 9.88 -5.23
N GLY A 229 -23.87 8.73 -5.82
CA GLY A 229 -25.20 8.12 -5.86
C GLY A 229 -25.34 6.92 -4.92
N TYR A 230 -26.57 6.42 -4.72
CA TYR A 230 -26.76 5.16 -3.97
C TYR A 230 -26.19 3.94 -4.74
N ARG A 231 -26.17 4.07 -6.07
CA ARG A 231 -25.52 3.22 -7.05
C ARG A 231 -25.01 4.13 -8.16
N PRO A 232 -24.05 3.67 -8.98
CA PRO A 232 -23.66 4.40 -10.16
C PRO A 232 -24.81 4.86 -11.03
N GLN A 233 -24.74 6.13 -11.47
CA GLN A 233 -25.74 6.83 -12.29
C GLN A 233 -27.07 7.15 -11.58
N ASN A 234 -27.23 6.84 -10.28
CA ASN A 234 -28.34 7.39 -9.48
C ASN A 234 -28.10 8.87 -9.16
N GLU A 235 -29.16 9.60 -8.82
CA GLU A 235 -29.08 11.01 -8.40
C GLU A 235 -28.11 11.22 -7.22
N SER A 236 -27.28 12.26 -7.33
CA SER A 236 -26.30 12.66 -6.33
C SER A 236 -26.96 13.03 -4.99
N SER A 237 -26.39 12.54 -3.88
CA SER A 237 -26.94 12.76 -2.54
C SER A 237 -25.84 12.97 -1.50
N SER A 238 -26.10 13.80 -0.48
CA SER A 238 -25.09 14.10 0.55
C SER A 238 -24.65 12.87 1.33
N SER A 239 -25.58 11.95 1.63
CA SER A 239 -25.27 10.66 2.26
C SER A 239 -24.25 9.85 1.49
N MET A 240 -24.44 9.68 0.18
CA MET A 240 -23.56 8.83 -0.62
C MET A 240 -22.29 9.57 -1.04
N THR A 241 -22.36 10.87 -1.32
CA THR A 241 -21.17 11.71 -1.60
C THR A 241 -20.21 11.75 -0.40
N SER A 242 -20.73 11.83 0.83
CA SER A 242 -19.90 11.67 2.04
C SER A 242 -19.33 10.26 2.15
N SER A 243 -20.10 9.21 1.81
CA SER A 243 -19.56 7.86 1.75
C SER A 243 -18.45 7.68 0.70
N ASN A 244 -18.50 8.37 -0.44
CA ASN A 244 -17.44 8.34 -1.47
C ASN A 244 -16.14 8.91 -0.91
N LEU A 245 -16.19 10.10 -0.30
CA LEU A 245 -15.04 10.70 0.40
C LEU A 245 -14.46 9.78 1.46
N TRP A 246 -15.31 9.15 2.28
CA TRP A 246 -14.86 8.22 3.31
C TRP A 246 -14.19 6.97 2.70
N CYS A 247 -14.71 6.45 1.59
CA CYS A 247 -14.09 5.33 0.87
C CYS A 247 -12.76 5.72 0.19
N TYR A 248 -12.67 6.91 -0.41
CA TYR A 248 -11.41 7.43 -0.97
C TYR A 248 -10.32 7.52 0.09
N ARG A 249 -10.66 8.08 1.27
CA ARG A 249 -9.74 8.16 2.42
C ARG A 249 -9.27 6.80 2.90
N LEU A 250 -10.21 5.86 3.12
CA LEU A 250 -9.87 4.51 3.59
C LEU A 250 -9.10 3.68 2.54
N ALA A 251 -9.19 4.04 1.26
CA ALA A 251 -8.37 3.51 0.18
C ALA A 251 -7.07 4.31 -0.06
N GLN A 252 -6.65 5.15 0.91
CA GLN A 252 -5.43 5.94 0.89
C GLN A 252 -5.26 6.85 -0.34
N VAL A 253 -6.36 7.36 -0.90
CA VAL A 253 -6.30 8.34 -1.98
C VAL A 253 -5.98 9.72 -1.38
N PRO A 254 -4.88 10.38 -1.79
CA PRO A 254 -4.53 11.71 -1.29
C PRO A 254 -5.69 12.67 -1.44
N ALA A 255 -6.04 13.40 -0.39
CA ALA A 255 -7.25 14.20 -0.39
C ALA A 255 -7.14 15.41 -1.34
N GLY A 256 -5.92 15.79 -1.75
CA GLY A 256 -5.66 16.75 -2.83
C GLY A 256 -6.00 16.24 -4.25
N ASP A 257 -6.28 14.95 -4.42
CA ASP A 257 -6.65 14.36 -5.70
C ASP A 257 -7.94 14.97 -6.27
N PRO A 258 -8.04 15.19 -7.60
CA PRO A 258 -9.24 15.76 -8.22
C PRO A 258 -10.56 15.03 -7.92
N ARG A 259 -10.53 13.72 -7.64
CA ARG A 259 -11.71 12.88 -7.39
C ARG A 259 -12.37 13.22 -6.04
N PRO A 260 -11.70 13.10 -4.87
CA PRO A 260 -12.28 13.57 -3.61
C PRO A 260 -12.54 15.10 -3.61
N GLN A 261 -11.72 15.92 -4.27
CA GLN A 261 -12.00 17.36 -4.39
C GLN A 261 -13.33 17.67 -5.10
N ARG A 262 -13.78 16.84 -6.07
CA ARG A 262 -15.10 16.99 -6.70
C ARG A 262 -16.25 16.66 -5.75
N ASP A 263 -16.17 15.54 -5.02
CA ASP A 263 -17.18 15.16 -4.02
C ASP A 263 -17.31 16.24 -2.93
N LEU A 264 -16.18 16.77 -2.47
CA LEU A 264 -16.14 17.85 -1.49
C LEU A 264 -16.71 19.17 -2.04
N ALA A 265 -16.36 19.54 -3.26
CA ALA A 265 -16.94 20.72 -3.92
C ALA A 265 -18.46 20.59 -4.11
N TRP A 266 -18.97 19.39 -4.38
CA TRP A 266 -20.40 19.12 -4.46
C TRP A 266 -21.08 19.22 -3.10
N LEU A 267 -20.50 18.63 -2.05
CA LEU A 267 -21.01 18.71 -0.68
C LEU A 267 -21.08 20.16 -0.20
N ARG A 268 -20.03 20.95 -0.38
CA ARG A 268 -20.01 22.40 -0.04
C ARG A 268 -21.18 23.17 -0.68
N GLN A 269 -21.51 22.88 -1.93
CA GLN A 269 -22.61 23.53 -2.65
C GLN A 269 -24.00 23.03 -2.25
N ASN A 270 -24.11 21.78 -1.77
CA ASN A 270 -25.39 21.13 -1.47
C ASN A 270 -25.66 20.96 0.04
N TRP A 271 -24.73 21.40 0.89
CA TRP A 271 -24.73 21.28 2.36
C TRP A 271 -26.01 21.78 3.03
N ALA A 272 -26.55 22.91 2.52
CA ALA A 272 -27.58 23.75 3.14
C ALA A 272 -28.54 23.02 4.11
N PHE A 273 -28.34 23.32 5.40
CA PHE A 273 -28.95 22.67 6.55
C PHE A 273 -30.50 22.60 6.48
N ASP A 274 -31.13 23.57 5.82
CA ASP A 274 -32.59 23.66 5.61
C ASP A 274 -33.20 22.54 4.74
N ARG A 275 -32.42 21.79 3.94
CA ARG A 275 -32.95 20.65 3.14
C ARG A 275 -32.97 19.32 3.89
N MET A 276 -32.14 19.13 4.92
CA MET A 276 -31.94 17.81 5.54
C MET A 276 -32.98 17.44 6.60
N VAL A 277 -33.63 18.42 7.22
CA VAL A 277 -34.67 18.21 8.25
C VAL A 277 -36.06 18.68 7.79
N GLY A 278 -36.14 19.51 6.76
CA GLY A 278 -37.36 20.22 6.34
C GLY A 278 -37.78 20.05 4.87
N GLY A 279 -37.64 18.87 4.27
CA GLY A 279 -37.79 18.71 2.81
C GLY A 279 -38.43 17.44 2.24
N GLY A 280 -38.83 16.46 3.06
CA GLY A 280 -39.44 15.21 2.58
C GLY A 280 -38.48 14.04 2.32
N PHE A 281 -37.28 14.08 2.88
CA PHE A 281 -36.33 12.95 2.86
C PHE A 281 -36.83 11.73 3.66
N ASN A 282 -36.35 10.54 3.29
CA ASN A 282 -36.54 9.32 4.10
C ASN A 282 -35.65 9.40 5.36
N PRO A 283 -36.22 9.45 6.58
CA PRO A 283 -35.50 9.88 7.79
C PRO A 283 -34.29 9.04 8.21
N THR A 284 -34.22 7.81 7.73
CA THR A 284 -33.15 6.85 8.07
C THR A 284 -31.81 7.24 7.47
N SER A 285 -31.84 7.88 6.30
CA SER A 285 -30.64 8.39 5.65
C SER A 285 -30.03 9.58 6.39
N THR A 286 -30.74 10.20 7.34
CA THR A 286 -30.27 11.40 8.06
C THR A 286 -29.23 11.06 9.13
N PHE A 287 -29.50 10.10 10.02
CA PHE A 287 -28.51 9.64 11.02
C PHE A 287 -27.29 9.02 10.35
N TYR A 288 -27.53 8.26 9.28
CA TYR A 288 -26.49 7.68 8.45
C TYR A 288 -25.63 8.74 7.76
N TYR A 289 -26.25 9.79 7.22
CA TYR A 289 -25.56 10.93 6.63
C TYR A 289 -24.69 11.65 7.66
N PHE A 290 -25.22 11.96 8.85
CA PHE A 290 -24.42 12.61 9.90
C PHE A 290 -23.16 11.79 10.20
N TRP A 291 -23.29 10.47 10.42
CA TRP A 291 -22.15 9.61 10.69
C TRP A 291 -21.17 9.50 9.50
N ALA A 292 -21.66 9.34 8.27
CA ALA A 292 -20.81 9.27 7.08
C ALA A 292 -20.10 10.61 6.81
N ALA A 293 -20.77 11.74 7.03
CA ALA A 293 -20.19 13.07 6.94
C ALA A 293 -19.16 13.32 8.05
N GLU A 294 -19.41 12.93 9.31
CA GLU A 294 -18.40 13.00 10.38
C GLU A 294 -17.14 12.22 10.01
N LYS A 295 -17.27 10.97 9.54
CA LYS A 295 -16.11 10.11 9.19
C LYS A 295 -15.37 10.57 7.92
N ALA A 296 -16.09 11.19 6.97
CA ALA A 296 -15.51 11.76 5.74
C ALA A 296 -14.82 13.12 5.96
N LEU A 297 -15.39 13.97 6.82
CA LEU A 297 -14.96 15.34 7.06
C LEU A 297 -14.04 15.47 8.28
N SER A 298 -13.92 14.43 9.12
CA SER A 298 -12.88 14.37 10.16
C SER A 298 -11.52 14.23 9.51
N VAL A 299 -10.84 15.34 9.33
CA VAL A 299 -9.41 15.38 8.98
C VAL A 299 -8.64 14.85 10.18
N SER A 300 -7.73 13.91 10.00
CA SER A 300 -6.53 13.90 10.84
C SER A 300 -5.48 14.64 10.01
N PRO A 301 -4.77 15.65 10.54
CA PRO A 301 -3.49 16.03 9.95
C PRO A 301 -2.56 14.81 9.85
N ASP A 302 -2.58 13.99 10.91
CA ASP A 302 -2.06 12.64 11.10
C ASP A 302 -2.73 11.54 10.22
N ASP A 303 -2.96 11.79 8.92
CA ASP A 303 -3.22 10.71 7.95
C ASP A 303 -2.34 10.72 6.69
N GLY A 304 -1.47 11.73 6.50
CA GLY A 304 -0.56 11.80 5.35
C GLY A 304 -1.22 12.11 4.00
N LEU A 305 -2.55 12.25 3.94
CA LEU A 305 -3.29 12.50 2.70
C LEU A 305 -3.39 14.00 2.35
N GLY A 306 -2.65 14.85 3.08
CA GLY A 306 -2.68 16.30 2.98
C GLY A 306 -3.65 16.93 3.98
N GLY A 307 -3.10 17.34 5.13
CA GLY A 307 -3.83 18.13 6.12
C GLY A 307 -4.42 19.44 5.53
N ALA A 308 -5.42 19.99 6.23
CA ALA A 308 -6.03 21.30 5.92
C ALA A 308 -6.91 21.44 4.66
N ILE A 309 -7.46 20.37 4.08
CA ILE A 309 -8.50 20.49 3.02
C ILE A 309 -9.85 21.06 3.52
N TYR A 310 -10.05 21.12 4.84
CA TYR A 310 -11.30 21.49 5.50
C TYR A 310 -11.15 22.69 6.46
N THR A 311 -10.22 23.62 6.18
CA THR A 311 -9.98 24.85 6.98
C THR A 311 -11.13 25.86 7.00
N GLU A 312 -12.19 25.64 6.22
CA GLU A 312 -13.47 26.33 6.39
C GLU A 312 -14.49 25.34 6.94
N ALA A 313 -14.81 25.44 8.23
CA ALA A 313 -15.85 24.62 8.84
C ALA A 313 -17.23 25.03 8.29
N PHE A 314 -17.94 24.09 7.66
CA PHE A 314 -19.23 24.36 7.02
C PHE A 314 -20.37 24.15 8.04
N GLY A 315 -20.56 25.13 8.93
CA GLY A 315 -21.71 25.20 9.84
C GLY A 315 -22.64 26.37 9.48
N ASP A 316 -23.95 26.11 9.38
CA ASP A 316 -24.96 27.13 9.05
C ASP A 316 -25.50 27.86 10.31
N ARG A 317 -25.26 27.32 11.51
CA ARG A 317 -25.73 27.94 12.77
C ARG A 317 -24.69 28.85 13.41
N ASP A 318 -25.21 29.85 14.14
CA ASP A 318 -24.46 30.69 15.08
C ASP A 318 -24.58 30.08 16.50
N PRO A 319 -23.51 29.48 17.05
CA PRO A 319 -23.54 28.87 18.39
C PRO A 319 -23.80 29.91 19.51
N ALA A 320 -23.27 31.13 19.35
CA ALA A 320 -23.46 32.21 20.31
C ALA A 320 -24.94 32.65 20.38
N ALA A 321 -25.64 32.69 19.26
CA ALA A 321 -27.08 32.95 19.21
C ALA A 321 -27.91 31.82 19.86
N LEU A 322 -27.40 30.60 19.89
CA LEU A 322 -28.05 29.42 20.48
C LEU A 322 -27.69 29.19 21.96
N GLY A 323 -26.80 30.02 22.53
CA GLY A 323 -26.45 30.01 23.95
C GLY A 323 -25.11 29.34 24.28
N TYR A 324 -24.31 29.01 23.26
CA TYR A 324 -22.97 28.43 23.36
C TYR A 324 -21.92 29.34 22.71
N PRO A 325 -21.69 30.56 23.23
CA PRO A 325 -20.75 31.52 22.65
C PRO A 325 -19.27 31.09 22.67
N GLU A 326 -18.96 30.01 23.38
CA GLU A 326 -17.66 29.35 23.43
C GLU A 326 -17.38 28.40 22.25
N GLU A 327 -18.41 27.97 21.51
CA GLU A 327 -18.26 27.04 20.37
C GLU A 327 -18.12 27.77 19.03
N PRO A 328 -17.22 27.32 18.12
CA PRO A 328 -17.14 27.84 16.77
C PRO A 328 -18.24 27.27 15.84
N PRO A 329 -18.76 28.06 14.88
CA PRO A 329 -19.64 27.55 13.82
C PRO A 329 -18.96 26.38 13.08
N SER A 330 -19.61 25.22 13.04
CA SER A 330 -19.06 24.00 12.42
C SER A 330 -20.13 22.95 12.15
N GLN A 331 -19.83 22.01 11.24
CA GLN A 331 -20.65 20.83 11.00
C GLN A 331 -20.84 19.98 12.27
N TYR A 332 -19.79 19.84 13.09
CA TYR A 332 -19.80 19.13 14.37
C TYR A 332 -20.84 19.73 15.33
N PHE A 333 -20.82 21.06 15.49
CA PHE A 333 -21.82 21.76 16.28
C PHE A 333 -23.24 21.57 15.71
N ASP A 334 -23.39 21.63 14.39
CA ASP A 334 -24.69 21.47 13.72
C ASP A 334 -25.28 20.06 13.91
N PHE A 335 -24.46 19.01 13.83
CA PHE A 335 -24.91 17.64 14.04
C PHE A 335 -25.19 17.35 15.52
N ALA A 336 -24.26 17.67 16.42
CA ALA A 336 -24.45 17.50 17.86
C ALA A 336 -25.67 18.25 18.37
N PHE A 337 -25.81 19.55 18.07
CA PHE A 337 -26.95 20.35 18.55
C PHE A 337 -28.27 19.78 18.02
N THR A 338 -28.30 19.25 16.79
CA THR A 338 -29.50 18.57 16.24
C THR A 338 -29.84 17.31 17.02
N LEU A 339 -28.85 16.43 17.25
CA LEU A 339 -29.04 15.18 17.98
C LEU A 339 -29.43 15.41 19.45
N LEU A 340 -28.91 16.45 20.09
CA LEU A 340 -29.32 16.89 21.43
C LEU A 340 -30.81 17.30 21.49
N GLN A 341 -31.36 17.90 20.43
CA GLN A 341 -32.81 18.20 20.38
C GLN A 341 -33.68 16.97 20.12
N TRP A 342 -33.11 15.89 19.56
CA TRP A 342 -33.84 14.68 19.17
C TRP A 342 -33.78 13.55 20.20
N GLN A 343 -32.95 13.65 21.24
CA GLN A 343 -32.83 12.60 22.24
C GLN A 343 -34.10 12.48 23.10
N GLY A 344 -34.59 11.25 23.26
CA GLY A 344 -35.68 10.90 24.16
C GLY A 344 -35.29 10.98 25.63
N ALA A 345 -36.27 11.15 26.52
CA ALA A 345 -36.05 11.28 27.96
C ALA A 345 -35.50 10.01 28.66
N ASN A 346 -35.42 8.90 27.93
CA ASN A 346 -34.81 7.62 28.29
C ASN A 346 -33.43 7.40 27.63
N GLY A 347 -32.90 8.40 26.94
CA GLY A 347 -31.63 8.36 26.20
C GLY A 347 -31.73 7.90 24.74
N ASP A 348 -32.92 7.56 24.23
CA ASP A 348 -33.04 7.00 22.88
C ASP A 348 -32.99 8.02 21.73
N TRP A 349 -32.67 7.53 20.54
CA TRP A 349 -32.83 8.26 19.27
C TRP A 349 -33.68 7.38 18.34
N GLY A 350 -34.97 7.30 18.65
CA GLY A 350 -35.92 6.36 18.04
C GLY A 350 -37.37 6.86 18.02
N LEU A 351 -38.29 6.00 17.57
CA LEU A 351 -39.68 6.32 17.29
C LEU A 351 -40.51 6.67 18.55
N GLY A 352 -40.60 7.96 18.89
CA GLY A 352 -41.66 8.42 19.80
C GLY A 352 -41.50 9.77 20.49
N ALA A 353 -40.29 10.35 20.51
CA ALA A 353 -40.01 11.62 21.18
C ALA A 353 -39.37 12.66 20.25
N GLY A 354 -39.51 13.94 20.59
CA GLY A 354 -38.60 15.02 20.14
C GLY A 354 -38.77 15.55 18.71
N GLY A 355 -39.05 14.71 17.70
CA GLY A 355 -39.24 15.18 16.33
C GLY A 355 -38.50 14.40 15.23
N SER A 356 -37.85 13.28 15.55
CA SER A 356 -37.32 12.37 14.52
C SER A 356 -38.47 11.83 13.64
N PRO A 357 -38.47 12.05 12.32
CA PRO A 357 -39.46 11.47 11.43
C PRO A 357 -39.19 9.96 11.22
N ARG A 358 -40.19 9.20 10.75
CA ARG A 358 -40.21 7.73 10.84
C ARG A 358 -39.29 6.99 9.84
N GLY A 359 -38.48 6.04 10.33
CA GLY A 359 -37.99 4.91 9.53
C GLY A 359 -36.91 4.04 10.21
N TRP A 360 -36.78 2.78 9.75
CA TRP A 360 -35.89 1.69 10.23
C TRP A 360 -35.87 1.46 11.76
N THR A 361 -35.16 0.41 12.20
CA THR A 361 -35.13 -0.02 13.61
C THR A 361 -34.43 1.01 14.49
N ASP A 362 -35.04 1.37 15.63
CA ASP A 362 -34.57 2.40 16.56
C ASP A 362 -33.07 2.26 16.92
N GLN A 363 -32.56 1.04 16.95
CA GLN A 363 -31.18 0.71 17.34
C GLN A 363 -30.12 1.18 16.33
N SER A 364 -30.41 1.20 15.02
CA SER A 364 -29.43 1.66 14.02
C SER A 364 -29.28 3.18 14.08
N SER A 365 -30.40 3.90 14.13
CA SER A 365 -30.44 5.36 14.33
C SER A 365 -29.77 5.76 15.64
N HIS A 366 -30.00 4.99 16.71
CA HIS A 366 -29.37 5.20 18.02
C HIS A 366 -27.84 4.97 17.98
N GLY A 367 -27.37 3.91 17.32
CA GLY A 367 -25.94 3.65 17.14
C GLY A 367 -25.24 4.73 16.31
N PHE A 368 -25.83 5.15 15.18
CA PHE A 368 -25.28 6.25 14.38
C PHE A 368 -25.31 7.59 15.14
N ALA A 369 -26.36 7.87 15.92
CA ALA A 369 -26.42 9.08 16.76
C ALA A 369 -25.31 9.11 17.81
N LEU A 370 -25.06 7.99 18.50
CA LEU A 370 -23.93 7.85 19.43
C LEU A 370 -22.59 8.06 18.70
N LEU A 371 -22.33 7.30 17.64
CA LEU A 371 -21.07 7.40 16.88
C LEU A 371 -20.84 8.75 16.21
N THR A 372 -21.90 9.55 15.98
CA THR A 372 -21.80 10.95 15.57
C THR A 372 -21.41 11.81 16.78
N LEU A 373 -22.13 11.73 17.90
CA LEU A 373 -21.86 12.54 19.10
C LEU A 373 -20.46 12.30 19.70
N GLU A 374 -19.96 11.06 19.68
CA GLU A 374 -18.58 10.70 20.09
C GLU A 374 -17.50 11.37 19.21
N ARG A 375 -17.86 11.87 18.02
CA ARG A 375 -16.99 12.67 17.14
C ARG A 375 -17.25 14.18 17.26
N SER A 376 -18.42 14.57 17.75
CA SER A 376 -18.83 15.96 17.92
C SER A 376 -18.62 16.55 19.33
N LEU A 377 -17.67 16.03 20.13
CA LEU A 377 -17.39 16.42 21.53
C LEU A 377 -16.72 17.82 21.75
N GLY A 378 -16.79 18.71 20.76
CA GLY A 378 -16.58 20.16 20.91
C GLY A 378 -15.12 20.65 20.96
N GLY A 379 -14.68 21.29 19.88
CA GLY A 379 -14.66 22.77 19.84
C GLY A 379 -13.66 23.58 20.68
N VAL A 380 -12.86 23.01 21.59
CA VAL A 380 -11.87 23.79 22.37
C VAL A 380 -10.47 23.20 22.33
N CYS A 381 -9.56 24.05 21.85
CA CYS A 381 -8.12 23.99 22.02
C CYS A 381 -7.73 23.86 23.52
N LEU A 382 -7.33 22.64 23.92
CA LEU A 382 -6.66 22.38 25.19
C LEU A 382 -5.17 22.23 24.91
N ASP A 383 -4.44 23.34 25.09
CA ASP A 383 -2.99 23.37 25.26
C ASP A 383 -2.68 22.74 26.63
N VAL A 384 -2.17 21.50 26.63
CA VAL A 384 -1.98 20.69 27.84
C VAL A 384 -0.61 20.94 28.48
N ASP A 385 0.38 21.32 27.68
CA ASP A 385 1.78 21.41 28.04
C ASP A 385 2.34 22.85 28.07
N GLU A 386 1.51 23.83 27.69
CA GLU A 386 1.73 25.29 27.67
C GLU A 386 2.69 25.78 26.55
N ASP A 387 2.74 25.08 25.42
CA ASP A 387 3.60 25.43 24.28
C ASP A 387 3.01 26.50 23.33
N GLY A 388 1.67 26.64 23.31
CA GLY A 388 0.92 27.60 22.49
C GLY A 388 0.16 27.01 21.30
N LEU A 389 0.22 25.70 21.09
CA LEU A 389 -0.48 24.92 20.08
C LEU A 389 -1.44 23.93 20.77
N CYS A 390 -2.39 23.36 20.02
CA CYS A 390 -3.47 22.60 20.65
C CYS A 390 -4.08 21.52 19.75
N GLY A 391 -4.06 20.28 20.25
CA GLY A 391 -4.81 19.15 19.68
C GLY A 391 -4.32 18.72 18.30
N VAL A 392 -4.88 19.31 17.24
CA VAL A 392 -4.65 18.84 15.86
C VAL A 392 -3.59 19.68 15.16
N ASP A 393 -3.33 20.86 15.69
CA ASP A 393 -2.26 21.74 15.28
C ASP A 393 -1.01 21.52 16.19
N ASP A 394 -0.96 20.38 16.89
CA ASP A 394 -0.01 19.99 17.93
C ASP A 394 0.31 18.49 17.81
N ASN A 395 1.49 18.18 17.28
CA ASN A 395 2.00 16.82 17.10
C ASN A 395 2.71 16.25 18.33
N CYS A 396 2.78 16.97 19.46
CA CYS A 396 3.20 16.43 20.75
C CYS A 396 2.30 16.87 21.93
N PRO A 397 1.04 16.40 22.02
CA PRO A 397 0.04 16.90 22.98
C PRO A 397 0.33 16.80 24.49
N ASP A 398 1.49 16.28 24.89
CA ASP A 398 1.97 16.15 26.26
C ASP A 398 3.43 16.67 26.44
N VAL A 399 4.10 17.17 25.38
CA VAL A 399 5.54 17.53 25.36
C VAL A 399 5.82 18.78 24.51
N PRO A 400 6.20 19.94 25.12
CA PRO A 400 6.22 21.23 24.42
C PRO A 400 7.15 21.31 23.20
N ASN A 401 6.60 21.52 22.00
CA ASN A 401 7.34 21.74 20.76
C ASN A 401 6.71 22.85 19.85
N PRO A 402 6.88 24.15 20.21
CA PRO A 402 6.21 25.26 19.52
C PRO A 402 6.61 25.49 18.06
N ASP A 403 7.58 24.72 17.55
CA ASP A 403 8.04 24.70 16.16
C ASP A 403 7.46 23.54 15.34
N GLN A 404 6.81 22.55 15.98
CA GLN A 404 6.17 21.40 15.34
C GLN A 404 7.10 20.65 14.38
N ALA A 405 8.36 20.50 14.80
CA ALA A 405 9.32 19.69 14.06
C ALA A 405 8.87 18.22 14.06
N ASP A 406 8.99 17.61 12.88
CA ASP A 406 8.56 16.27 12.50
C ASP A 406 9.43 15.93 11.28
N GLU A 407 10.58 15.27 11.50
CA GLU A 407 11.60 15.07 10.44
C GLU A 407 11.24 13.92 9.47
N ASP A 408 10.33 13.01 9.84
CA ASP A 408 9.90 11.89 8.99
C ASP A 408 8.44 11.92 8.50
N GLU A 409 7.65 12.91 8.95
CA GLU A 409 6.27 13.20 8.55
C GLU A 409 5.24 12.13 9.01
N ASP A 410 5.52 11.39 10.09
CA ASP A 410 4.56 10.43 10.65
C ASP A 410 3.41 11.05 11.45
N GLY A 411 3.54 12.32 11.88
CA GLY A 411 2.52 13.04 12.65
C GLY A 411 2.71 12.98 14.18
N VAL A 412 3.81 12.43 14.68
CA VAL A 412 4.35 12.57 16.03
C VAL A 412 5.57 13.49 15.96
N GLY A 413 5.64 14.54 16.77
CA GLY A 413 6.73 15.50 16.66
C GLY A 413 8.06 14.99 17.24
N ASP A 414 9.18 15.48 16.70
CA ASP A 414 10.58 15.17 17.09
C ASP A 414 10.85 15.22 18.63
N ALA A 415 10.01 15.94 19.38
CA ALA A 415 10.13 16.13 20.81
C ALA A 415 9.51 15.00 21.66
N CYS A 416 8.55 14.26 21.10
CA CYS A 416 7.82 13.17 21.74
C CYS A 416 7.93 11.84 21.00
N ASP A 417 8.47 11.85 19.79
CA ASP A 417 8.73 10.69 18.95
C ASP A 417 9.92 9.86 19.47
N ASN A 418 9.73 8.53 19.58
CA ASN A 418 10.77 7.57 19.91
C ASN A 418 11.62 7.11 18.69
N CYS A 419 11.26 7.52 17.47
CA CYS A 419 12.04 7.33 16.24
C CYS A 419 12.05 8.55 15.27
N PRO A 420 12.62 9.74 15.62
CA PRO A 420 12.56 11.01 14.85
C PRO A 420 13.16 11.09 13.42
N LYS A 421 13.21 9.98 12.69
CA LYS A 421 13.82 9.75 11.37
C LYS A 421 13.23 8.52 10.64
N VAL A 422 12.31 7.78 11.27
CA VAL A 422 11.77 6.50 10.78
C VAL A 422 10.30 6.37 11.17
N VAL A 423 9.43 6.75 10.23
CA VAL A 423 7.95 6.73 10.32
C VAL A 423 7.41 5.55 11.13
N ASN A 424 6.85 5.83 12.32
CA ASN A 424 6.41 4.78 13.25
C ASN A 424 5.23 5.16 14.15
N ARG A 425 4.25 5.94 13.66
CA ARG A 425 3.05 6.53 14.33
C ARG A 425 2.39 5.75 15.48
N ALA A 426 2.51 4.43 15.51
CA ALA A 426 2.07 3.59 16.63
C ALA A 426 2.89 3.81 17.92
N GLN A 427 4.14 4.30 17.82
CA GLN A 427 5.08 4.55 18.90
C GLN A 427 5.29 3.30 19.77
N GLU A 428 5.49 2.16 19.11
CA GLU A 428 5.80 0.89 19.75
C GLU A 428 7.25 0.91 20.26
N ASP A 429 7.44 0.41 21.48
CA ASP A 429 8.68 0.34 22.26
C ASP A 429 8.52 -0.90 23.16
N THR A 430 8.94 -2.05 22.62
CA THR A 430 8.62 -3.39 23.17
C THR A 430 9.45 -3.71 24.42
N ASP A 431 10.69 -3.20 24.51
CA ASP A 431 11.56 -3.44 25.67
C ASP A 431 11.57 -2.28 26.69
N GLY A 432 11.08 -1.10 26.32
CA GLY A 432 10.89 0.07 27.20
C GLY A 432 12.15 0.91 27.38
N ASP A 433 13.09 0.84 26.45
CA ASP A 433 14.35 1.59 26.39
C ASP A 433 14.14 3.10 26.08
N GLY A 434 13.09 3.42 25.32
CA GLY A 434 12.77 4.77 24.84
C GLY A 434 13.17 5.04 23.39
N THR A 435 13.77 4.06 22.71
CA THR A 435 13.92 3.99 21.25
C THR A 435 12.77 3.14 20.70
N GLY A 436 12.10 3.56 19.63
CA GLY A 436 10.97 2.80 19.09
C GLY A 436 11.38 1.60 18.25
N ASP A 437 10.54 0.54 18.23
CA ASP A 437 10.81 -0.73 17.55
C ASP A 437 11.17 -0.57 16.05
N ALA A 438 10.73 0.52 15.41
CA ALA A 438 11.01 0.81 14.00
C ALA A 438 12.43 1.32 13.72
N CYS A 439 13.08 1.95 14.70
CA CYS A 439 14.43 2.50 14.60
C CYS A 439 15.42 1.88 15.59
N ASP A 440 14.94 1.09 16.54
CA ASP A 440 15.78 0.38 17.48
C ASP A 440 16.49 -0.80 16.81
N ARG A 441 17.81 -0.82 17.01
CA ARG A 441 18.72 -1.85 16.51
C ARG A 441 19.14 -2.82 17.61
N TYR A 442 18.67 -2.61 18.84
CA TYR A 442 19.01 -3.37 20.02
C TYR A 442 17.80 -4.05 20.66
N LEU A 443 16.66 -4.03 19.96
CA LEU A 443 15.34 -4.53 20.36
C LEU A 443 15.47 -5.84 21.16
N CYS A 444 15.40 -5.73 22.48
CA CYS A 444 15.55 -6.89 23.35
C CYS A 444 14.25 -7.72 23.30
N VAL A 445 14.32 -8.91 22.70
CA VAL A 445 13.21 -9.86 22.65
C VAL A 445 13.52 -11.02 23.60
N PRO A 446 13.18 -10.94 24.90
CA PRO A 446 13.55 -11.94 25.90
C PRO A 446 12.67 -13.20 25.82
N ASP A 447 12.79 -13.94 24.72
CA ASP A 447 12.12 -15.22 24.48
C ASP A 447 12.87 -16.43 25.08
N GLY A 448 14.17 -16.23 25.39
CA GLY A 448 15.06 -17.23 25.99
C GLY A 448 15.76 -18.15 24.98
N ASN A 449 15.79 -17.79 23.70
CA ASN A 449 16.59 -18.43 22.67
C ASN A 449 18.03 -17.86 22.66
N PRO A 450 19.01 -18.61 22.12
CA PRO A 450 20.37 -18.11 21.92
C PRO A 450 20.48 -17.25 20.66
N GLU A 451 21.37 -16.26 20.70
CA GLU A 451 21.75 -15.37 19.60
C GLU A 451 21.81 -16.07 18.21
N VAL A 452 21.13 -15.48 17.24
CA VAL A 452 21.21 -15.81 15.81
C VAL A 452 21.70 -14.60 15.00
N CYS A 453 21.87 -14.75 13.68
CA CYS A 453 22.31 -13.66 12.80
C CYS A 453 21.07 -13.04 12.13
N ASP A 454 20.37 -12.16 12.84
CA ASP A 454 19.15 -11.48 12.38
C ASP A 454 19.10 -9.97 12.72
N GLY A 455 20.10 -9.46 13.46
CA GLY A 455 20.21 -8.06 13.83
C GLY A 455 19.45 -7.67 15.09
N ILE A 456 18.94 -8.65 15.85
CA ILE A 456 18.19 -8.48 17.10
C ILE A 456 19.03 -9.03 18.27
N ASP A 457 18.95 -8.41 19.45
CA ASP A 457 19.57 -8.95 20.69
C ASP A 457 18.59 -9.96 21.32
N ASN A 458 18.75 -11.24 20.99
CA ASN A 458 17.81 -12.30 21.37
C ASN A 458 17.99 -12.73 22.84
N ASP A 459 19.22 -12.67 23.39
CA ASP A 459 19.52 -13.06 24.78
C ASP A 459 19.69 -11.87 25.76
N CYS A 460 19.64 -10.65 25.25
CA CYS A 460 19.64 -9.36 25.94
C CYS A 460 20.89 -9.13 26.79
N ASP A 461 22.07 -9.53 26.29
CA ASP A 461 23.37 -9.25 26.92
C ASP A 461 24.06 -7.96 26.42
N ASN A 462 23.39 -7.23 25.50
CA ASN A 462 23.83 -6.00 24.83
C ASN A 462 24.86 -6.24 23.71
N LEU A 463 24.91 -7.45 23.13
CA LEU A 463 25.85 -7.84 22.07
C LEU A 463 25.15 -8.53 20.87
N THR A 464 24.36 -7.78 20.10
CA THR A 464 23.69 -8.22 18.86
C THR A 464 24.56 -9.10 17.94
N ASP A 465 24.01 -10.23 17.48
CA ASP A 465 24.61 -11.20 16.55
C ASP A 465 25.95 -11.82 17.02
N VAL A 466 26.33 -11.74 18.30
CA VAL A 466 27.56 -12.35 18.82
C VAL A 466 27.37 -13.01 20.19
N HIS A 467 28.09 -14.10 20.44
CA HIS A 467 28.04 -14.77 21.73
C HIS A 467 28.70 -13.95 22.85
N PRO A 468 28.37 -14.19 24.14
CA PRO A 468 28.92 -13.48 25.30
C PRO A 468 30.46 -13.54 25.49
N ASP A 469 31.18 -14.31 24.68
CA ASP A 469 32.65 -14.35 24.63
C ASP A 469 33.27 -13.55 23.45
N GLY A 470 32.42 -12.89 22.65
CA GLY A 470 32.78 -12.10 21.48
C GLY A 470 33.04 -12.94 20.22
N SER A 471 32.66 -14.23 20.20
CA SER A 471 32.65 -15.03 18.98
C SER A 471 31.38 -14.78 18.15
N ALA A 472 31.50 -14.87 16.83
CA ALA A 472 30.35 -14.70 15.93
C ALA A 472 29.39 -15.89 16.05
N VAL A 473 28.08 -15.64 15.92
CA VAL A 473 27.03 -16.68 15.89
C VAL A 473 27.11 -17.62 14.68
N VAL A 474 27.89 -17.25 13.66
CA VAL A 474 28.13 -18.06 12.46
C VAL A 474 29.36 -18.95 12.60
N ASP A 475 29.23 -20.22 12.23
CA ASP A 475 30.37 -21.15 12.15
C ASP A 475 31.43 -20.60 11.16
N PRO A 476 32.74 -20.66 11.49
CA PRO A 476 33.80 -20.06 10.68
C PRO A 476 34.15 -20.93 9.44
N ASP A 477 33.27 -20.88 8.45
CA ASP A 477 33.47 -21.48 7.12
C ASP A 477 34.08 -20.50 6.11
N VAL A 478 34.78 -21.07 5.11
CA VAL A 478 35.44 -20.33 4.02
C VAL A 478 34.45 -20.08 2.88
N CYS A 479 34.43 -18.85 2.37
CA CYS A 479 33.52 -18.39 1.32
C CYS A 479 34.27 -17.65 0.21
N ALA A 480 33.56 -17.36 -0.89
CA ALA A 480 34.07 -16.54 -1.99
C ALA A 480 33.46 -15.14 -1.92
N THR A 481 34.27 -14.10 -2.12
CA THR A 481 33.89 -12.69 -1.91
C THR A 481 33.34 -12.03 -3.18
N GLY A 482 33.58 -12.61 -4.35
CA GLY A 482 33.30 -12.00 -5.65
C GLY A 482 34.34 -10.97 -6.10
N LEU A 483 35.36 -10.68 -5.29
CA LEU A 483 36.48 -9.82 -5.67
C LEU A 483 37.50 -10.59 -6.53
N ALA A 484 38.29 -9.85 -7.30
CA ALA A 484 39.35 -10.38 -8.12
C ALA A 484 40.60 -10.78 -7.30
N GLY A 485 41.59 -11.34 -7.98
CA GLY A 485 42.90 -11.68 -7.43
C GLY A 485 42.90 -12.42 -6.09
N ARG A 486 43.83 -12.01 -5.24
CA ARG A 486 43.99 -12.54 -3.87
C ARG A 486 42.82 -12.21 -2.93
N CYS A 487 42.01 -11.21 -3.25
CA CYS A 487 40.83 -10.82 -2.46
C CYS A 487 39.64 -11.78 -2.61
N ALA A 488 39.66 -12.69 -3.60
CA ALA A 488 38.57 -13.62 -3.92
C ALA A 488 38.14 -14.56 -2.78
N ARG A 489 39.00 -14.78 -1.77
CA ARG A 489 38.77 -15.70 -0.65
C ARG A 489 38.42 -14.96 0.64
N GLY A 490 37.39 -15.44 1.33
CA GLY A 490 36.93 -14.87 2.59
C GLY A 490 36.44 -15.88 3.63
N PHE A 491 35.90 -15.35 4.72
CA PHE A 491 35.26 -16.08 5.81
C PHE A 491 33.84 -15.54 6.08
N LEU A 492 32.95 -16.41 6.55
CA LEU A 492 31.61 -15.99 6.97
C LEU A 492 31.65 -15.13 8.24
N ALA A 493 30.89 -14.04 8.23
CA ALA A 493 30.70 -13.15 9.38
C ALA A 493 29.29 -12.54 9.33
N CYS A 494 28.73 -12.12 10.45
CA CYS A 494 27.55 -11.25 10.41
C CYS A 494 27.95 -9.86 9.86
N SER A 495 27.08 -9.31 9.02
CA SER A 495 27.10 -7.92 8.58
C SER A 495 26.58 -7.05 9.73
N ALA A 496 26.64 -5.73 9.58
CA ALA A 496 25.98 -4.86 10.55
C ALA A 496 24.44 -4.96 10.48
N ALA A 497 23.88 -5.47 9.38
CA ALA A 497 22.45 -5.51 9.08
C ALA A 497 21.83 -6.91 9.29
N GLY A 498 22.33 -7.69 10.27
CA GLY A 498 21.74 -9.01 10.59
C GLY A 498 21.85 -10.05 9.47
N GLN A 499 22.88 -9.98 8.62
CA GLN A 499 23.03 -10.88 7.46
C GLN A 499 24.36 -11.61 7.47
N VAL A 500 24.35 -12.91 7.14
CA VAL A 500 25.58 -13.68 6.93
C VAL A 500 26.26 -13.23 5.63
N VAL A 501 27.43 -12.60 5.74
CA VAL A 501 28.22 -12.06 4.62
C VAL A 501 29.61 -12.69 4.55
N CYS A 502 30.16 -12.75 3.34
CA CYS A 502 31.55 -13.16 3.11
C CYS A 502 32.49 -11.96 3.21
N ARG A 503 33.45 -11.97 4.14
CA ARG A 503 34.48 -10.92 4.27
C ARG A 503 35.84 -11.45 3.79
N ALA A 504 36.53 -10.68 2.96
CA ALA A 504 37.84 -11.06 2.43
C ALA A 504 38.88 -11.29 3.53
N GLU A 505 39.73 -12.31 3.36
CA GLU A 505 40.82 -12.63 4.30
C GLU A 505 42.01 -11.66 4.14
N LEU A 506 42.18 -11.13 2.93
CA LEU A 506 43.19 -10.13 2.56
C LEU A 506 42.51 -8.96 1.84
N GLY A 507 43.05 -7.76 2.02
CA GLY A 507 42.66 -6.57 1.26
C GLY A 507 43.67 -6.27 0.13
N PRO A 508 43.38 -5.24 -0.68
CA PRO A 508 44.23 -4.84 -1.80
C PRO A 508 45.57 -4.26 -1.32
N GLU A 509 46.65 -4.62 -2.01
CA GLU A 509 48.02 -4.14 -1.76
C GLU A 509 48.50 -3.26 -2.96
N GLU A 510 49.81 -3.08 -3.18
CA GLU A 510 50.35 -2.29 -4.31
C GLU A 510 51.01 -3.28 -5.28
N GLU A 511 50.63 -3.23 -6.56
CA GLU A 511 51.04 -4.21 -7.57
C GLU A 511 52.53 -4.57 -7.55
N THR A 512 52.79 -5.87 -7.52
CA THR A 512 54.12 -6.46 -7.67
C THR A 512 54.12 -7.32 -8.91
N CYS A 513 55.18 -7.22 -9.75
CA CYS A 513 55.27 -7.97 -11.01
C CYS A 513 55.55 -9.47 -10.76
N ASP A 514 54.55 -10.22 -10.30
CA ASP A 514 54.59 -11.64 -9.97
C ASP A 514 53.45 -12.49 -10.56
N LEU A 515 52.59 -11.88 -11.37
CA LEU A 515 51.43 -12.45 -12.08
C LEU A 515 50.22 -12.79 -11.18
N GLU A 516 50.18 -12.27 -9.95
CA GLU A 516 48.96 -12.20 -9.15
C GLU A 516 48.32 -10.79 -9.27
N ASP A 517 47.02 -10.71 -9.06
CA ASP A 517 46.26 -9.46 -8.95
C ASP A 517 46.25 -9.09 -7.46
N ASP A 518 47.09 -8.11 -7.11
CA ASP A 518 47.51 -7.76 -5.75
C ASP A 518 46.64 -6.63 -5.18
N ASP A 519 46.27 -5.66 -6.03
CA ASP A 519 45.39 -4.53 -5.71
C ASP A 519 43.89 -4.80 -5.95
N CYS A 520 43.56 -5.97 -6.49
CA CYS A 520 42.20 -6.52 -6.63
C CYS A 520 41.26 -5.71 -7.55
N ASP A 521 41.80 -4.90 -8.47
CA ASP A 521 41.01 -4.18 -9.49
C ASP A 521 40.58 -5.05 -10.69
N GLY A 522 41.25 -6.19 -10.89
CA GLY A 522 40.94 -7.20 -11.90
C GLY A 522 41.83 -7.18 -13.15
N ASP A 523 42.71 -6.19 -13.32
CA ASP A 523 43.90 -6.32 -14.14
C ASP A 523 45.00 -7.08 -13.36
N ILE A 524 46.20 -7.21 -13.94
CA ILE A 524 47.33 -7.96 -13.35
C ILE A 524 48.62 -7.23 -13.72
N ASP A 525 49.47 -6.94 -12.74
CA ASP A 525 50.75 -6.21 -12.86
C ASP A 525 50.71 -4.86 -13.66
N GLU A 526 49.56 -4.17 -13.74
CA GLU A 526 49.45 -2.92 -14.48
C GLU A 526 50.34 -1.80 -13.90
N GLY A 527 50.86 -0.96 -14.78
CA GLY A 527 51.90 0.02 -14.44
C GLY A 527 53.29 -0.56 -14.06
N THR A 528 53.42 -1.86 -13.76
CA THR A 528 54.71 -2.51 -13.45
C THR A 528 55.34 -3.24 -14.65
N ARG A 529 54.52 -3.59 -15.65
CA ARG A 529 54.92 -4.19 -16.94
C ARG A 529 55.74 -3.22 -17.82
N ASN A 530 56.59 -3.80 -18.69
CA ASN A 530 57.46 -3.08 -19.62
C ASN A 530 56.74 -2.61 -20.90
N ALA A 531 57.47 -2.00 -21.83
CA ALA A 531 56.93 -1.49 -23.10
C ALA A 531 56.25 -2.57 -23.97
N CYS A 532 56.69 -3.83 -23.84
CA CYS A 532 56.07 -5.00 -24.48
C CYS A 532 54.96 -5.66 -23.64
N GLY A 533 54.49 -5.01 -22.56
CA GLY A 533 53.41 -5.54 -21.71
C GLY A 533 53.80 -6.73 -20.83
N THR A 534 55.09 -6.93 -20.53
CA THR A 534 55.58 -8.08 -19.75
C THR A 534 56.40 -7.68 -18.52
N CYS A 535 56.48 -8.55 -17.51
CA CYS A 535 57.37 -8.35 -16.36
C CYS A 535 58.85 -8.53 -16.73
N GLY A 536 59.66 -7.48 -16.54
CA GLY A 536 61.12 -7.51 -16.72
C GLY A 536 61.65 -6.55 -17.80
N PRO A 537 62.93 -6.68 -18.22
CA PRO A 537 63.44 -5.90 -19.35
C PRO A 537 62.81 -6.37 -20.67
N VAL A 538 62.71 -5.48 -21.66
CA VAL A 538 62.31 -5.85 -23.02
C VAL A 538 63.34 -6.80 -23.68
N PRO A 539 62.94 -7.62 -24.67
CA PRO A 539 63.84 -8.46 -25.46
C PRO A 539 64.93 -7.67 -26.23
N ASP A 540 65.88 -8.38 -26.84
CA ASP A 540 66.78 -7.83 -27.86
C ASP A 540 66.20 -8.11 -29.25
N GLU A 541 66.22 -7.13 -30.16
CA GLU A 541 65.78 -7.22 -31.57
C GLU A 541 66.25 -8.47 -32.35
N VAL A 542 65.32 -9.14 -33.06
CA VAL A 542 65.58 -10.31 -33.93
C VAL A 542 65.01 -10.10 -35.33
N CYS A 543 65.82 -10.39 -36.36
CA CYS A 543 65.46 -10.17 -37.77
C CYS A 543 64.32 -11.10 -38.20
N ASN A 544 63.10 -10.61 -38.08
CA ASN A 544 61.86 -11.37 -38.25
C ASN A 544 60.71 -10.52 -38.84
N GLY A 545 60.85 -9.19 -38.90
CA GLY A 545 59.84 -8.26 -39.40
C GLY A 545 58.83 -7.78 -38.36
N ILE A 546 59.14 -7.91 -37.07
CA ILE A 546 58.36 -7.47 -35.91
C ILE A 546 59.26 -6.59 -35.02
N ASP A 547 58.65 -5.65 -34.32
CA ASP A 547 59.23 -4.86 -33.23
C ASP A 547 59.34 -5.77 -31.98
N ASP A 548 60.51 -6.40 -31.75
CA ASP A 548 60.72 -7.35 -30.63
C ASP A 548 61.04 -6.62 -29.31
N ASP A 549 61.65 -5.42 -29.35
CA ASP A 549 61.94 -4.61 -28.17
C ASP A 549 60.90 -3.49 -27.86
N CYS A 550 59.93 -3.33 -28.77
CA CYS A 550 58.75 -2.47 -28.66
C CYS A 550 59.06 -0.96 -28.63
N ASP A 551 60.14 -0.52 -29.32
CA ASP A 551 60.53 0.90 -29.41
C ASP A 551 59.80 1.70 -30.51
N GLY A 552 59.00 1.01 -31.35
CA GLY A 552 58.28 1.57 -32.49
C GLY A 552 59.05 1.47 -33.81
N GLY A 553 60.20 0.80 -33.78
CA GLY A 553 60.97 0.37 -34.93
C GLY A 553 60.61 -1.05 -35.41
N VAL A 554 61.31 -1.55 -36.44
CA VAL A 554 61.23 -2.95 -36.89
C VAL A 554 62.60 -3.38 -37.44
N ASP A 555 63.21 -4.39 -36.83
CA ASP A 555 64.53 -4.93 -37.18
C ASP A 555 65.68 -3.87 -37.13
N GLU A 556 65.63 -2.83 -36.27
CA GLU A 556 66.73 -1.84 -36.17
C GLU A 556 67.90 -2.31 -35.32
N GLY A 557 69.05 -2.30 -35.98
CA GLY A 557 70.30 -2.55 -35.30
C GLY A 557 71.40 -2.87 -36.27
N ASN A 558 72.62 -2.87 -35.73
CA ASN A 558 73.79 -3.32 -36.46
C ASN A 558 74.26 -4.66 -35.87
N GLY A 559 73.91 -5.77 -36.51
CA GLY A 559 74.40 -7.11 -36.16
C GLY A 559 73.35 -8.15 -35.83
N ILE A 560 72.05 -7.82 -35.95
CA ILE A 560 70.92 -8.74 -35.76
C ILE A 560 71.11 -10.02 -36.63
N CYS A 561 71.48 -9.83 -37.89
CA CYS A 561 71.91 -10.92 -38.76
C CYS A 561 73.40 -11.25 -38.57
N GLY A 562 73.70 -12.51 -38.28
CA GLY A 562 75.07 -13.00 -38.14
C GLY A 562 75.88 -12.93 -39.44
N GLY A 563 77.12 -12.45 -39.37
CA GLY A 563 78.07 -12.44 -40.49
C GLY A 563 78.01 -11.15 -41.32
N ASN A 564 78.15 -11.27 -42.65
CA ASN A 564 78.02 -10.14 -43.59
C ASN A 564 76.60 -10.09 -44.21
N GLN A 565 75.60 -10.60 -43.50
CA GLN A 565 74.20 -10.55 -43.91
C GLN A 565 73.56 -9.26 -43.37
N LEU A 566 72.52 -8.81 -44.05
CA LEU A 566 71.73 -7.63 -43.69
C LEU A 566 70.30 -8.10 -43.43
N CYS A 567 69.68 -7.61 -42.37
CA CYS A 567 68.24 -7.76 -42.22
C CYS A 567 67.57 -6.77 -43.18
N VAL A 568 66.70 -7.29 -44.04
CA VAL A 568 65.93 -6.51 -45.01
C VAL A 568 64.59 -7.24 -45.15
N LEU A 569 63.47 -6.55 -44.91
CA LEU A 569 62.12 -7.11 -45.03
C LEU A 569 61.91 -8.39 -44.20
N GLY A 570 62.33 -8.39 -42.93
CA GLY A 570 62.21 -9.53 -42.01
C GLY A 570 63.09 -10.75 -42.32
N GLU A 571 64.01 -10.66 -43.29
CA GLU A 571 64.90 -11.78 -43.65
C GLU A 571 66.40 -11.40 -43.68
N CYS A 572 67.23 -12.27 -43.11
CA CYS A 572 68.69 -12.15 -43.17
C CYS A 572 69.26 -12.54 -44.55
N GLY A 573 69.28 -11.59 -45.48
CA GLY A 573 69.83 -11.78 -46.83
C GLY A 573 71.34 -11.49 -46.94
N ALA A 574 72.01 -12.09 -47.93
CA ALA A 574 73.35 -11.66 -48.33
C ALA A 574 73.25 -10.41 -49.23
N GLY A 575 74.19 -9.46 -49.11
CA GLY A 575 74.17 -8.23 -49.91
C GLY A 575 74.15 -8.48 -51.43
N CYS A 576 73.28 -7.77 -52.16
CA CYS A 576 73.07 -7.99 -53.59
C CYS A 576 74.32 -7.71 -54.44
N GLY A 577 74.37 -8.31 -55.64
CA GLY A 577 75.37 -7.98 -56.65
C GLY A 577 75.26 -6.52 -57.16
N PRO A 578 76.32 -5.99 -57.83
CA PRO A 578 76.34 -4.60 -58.31
C PRO A 578 75.23 -4.26 -59.31
N ASP A 579 74.72 -5.27 -60.03
CA ASP A 579 73.61 -5.14 -60.98
C ASP A 579 72.24 -5.53 -60.38
N ARG A 580 72.14 -5.64 -59.04
CA ARG A 580 70.99 -6.17 -58.25
C ARG A 580 70.67 -7.67 -58.47
N ASP A 581 71.58 -8.44 -59.03
CA ASP A 581 71.41 -9.88 -59.21
C ASP A 581 71.42 -10.67 -57.88
N CYS A 582 70.52 -11.65 -57.78
CA CYS A 582 70.36 -12.59 -56.67
C CYS A 582 70.16 -14.05 -57.15
N PRO A 583 70.36 -15.06 -56.28
CA PRO A 583 70.09 -16.46 -56.60
C PRO A 583 68.63 -16.74 -57.02
N GLN A 584 68.39 -17.81 -57.79
CA GLN A 584 67.03 -18.20 -58.18
C GLN A 584 66.15 -18.49 -56.96
N GLY A 585 64.92 -17.96 -56.96
CA GLY A 585 64.00 -18.02 -55.83
C GLY A 585 64.14 -16.88 -54.80
N THR A 586 65.05 -15.94 -55.03
CA THR A 586 65.22 -14.72 -54.20
C THR A 586 65.27 -13.48 -55.08
N PHE A 587 64.90 -12.32 -54.52
CA PHE A 587 65.05 -11.02 -55.17
C PHE A 587 65.90 -10.08 -54.31
N CYS A 588 66.42 -9.02 -54.93
CA CYS A 588 67.16 -7.98 -54.22
C CYS A 588 66.19 -7.01 -53.55
N GLY A 589 65.83 -7.30 -52.30
CA GLY A 589 65.09 -6.39 -51.42
C GLY A 589 65.93 -5.16 -51.07
N GLU A 590 65.24 -4.06 -50.76
CA GLU A 590 65.82 -2.80 -50.31
C GLU A 590 64.97 -2.29 -49.15
N ASP A 591 65.58 -2.01 -48.00
CA ASP A 591 64.87 -1.45 -46.84
C ASP A 591 64.80 0.08 -46.90
N ASP A 592 64.05 0.69 -45.99
CA ASP A 592 63.87 2.15 -45.91
C ASP A 592 65.17 2.92 -45.63
N MET A 593 66.20 2.22 -45.16
CA MET A 593 67.54 2.75 -44.91
C MET A 593 68.46 2.63 -46.15
N GLY A 594 67.95 2.06 -47.25
CA GLY A 594 68.66 1.87 -48.52
C GLY A 594 69.67 0.72 -48.52
N ARG A 595 69.65 -0.15 -47.50
CA ARG A 595 70.44 -1.39 -47.45
C ARG A 595 69.78 -2.42 -48.37
N ARG A 596 70.58 -3.25 -49.05
CA ARG A 596 70.07 -4.19 -50.07
C ARG A 596 70.56 -5.62 -49.84
N ALA A 597 69.64 -6.56 -49.82
CA ALA A 597 69.93 -7.98 -49.57
C ALA A 597 69.09 -8.91 -50.46
N CYS A 598 69.64 -10.09 -50.77
CA CYS A 598 68.91 -11.16 -51.45
C CYS A 598 68.03 -11.91 -50.45
N VAL A 599 66.71 -11.74 -50.59
CA VAL A 599 65.66 -12.25 -49.69
C VAL A 599 64.61 -13.03 -50.48
N SER A 600 63.77 -13.83 -49.83
CA SER A 600 62.78 -14.68 -50.50
C SER A 600 61.76 -13.89 -51.31
N LEU A 601 61.05 -14.54 -52.24
CA LEU A 601 59.98 -13.90 -53.02
C LEU A 601 58.74 -13.50 -52.19
N CYS A 602 58.66 -13.90 -50.91
CA CYS A 602 57.63 -13.49 -49.97
C CYS A 602 58.14 -12.52 -48.88
N ALA A 603 59.43 -12.18 -48.88
CA ALA A 603 60.00 -11.24 -47.91
C ALA A 603 59.37 -9.84 -48.08
N GLY A 604 58.77 -9.33 -47.01
CA GLY A 604 58.00 -8.08 -47.04
C GLY A 604 56.67 -8.14 -47.81
N VAL A 605 56.16 -9.34 -48.11
CA VAL A 605 54.84 -9.51 -48.74
C VAL A 605 53.79 -9.69 -47.65
N GLU A 606 53.21 -8.58 -47.21
CA GLU A 606 51.95 -8.59 -46.44
C GLU A 606 50.81 -9.03 -47.36
N CYS A 607 50.35 -10.27 -47.19
CA CYS A 607 49.11 -10.70 -47.81
C CYS A 607 47.91 -10.12 -47.05
N PRO A 608 46.86 -9.64 -47.75
CA PRO A 608 45.60 -9.28 -47.11
C PRO A 608 45.06 -10.41 -46.21
N PRO A 609 44.33 -10.10 -45.12
CA PRO A 609 43.82 -11.10 -44.19
C PRO A 609 43.11 -12.25 -44.92
N GLY A 610 43.52 -13.49 -44.60
CA GLY A 610 43.00 -14.72 -45.20
C GLY A 610 43.73 -15.22 -46.47
N LEU A 611 44.75 -14.53 -46.99
CA LEU A 611 45.55 -14.99 -48.14
C LEU A 611 46.97 -15.40 -47.72
N ILE A 612 47.57 -16.41 -48.38
CA ILE A 612 48.92 -16.92 -48.08
C ILE A 612 49.84 -16.71 -49.29
N CYS A 613 51.07 -16.23 -49.06
CA CYS A 613 52.07 -16.05 -50.12
C CYS A 613 52.66 -17.39 -50.58
N ASP A 614 52.57 -17.70 -51.88
CA ASP A 614 53.23 -18.87 -52.47
C ASP A 614 54.76 -18.61 -52.61
N PRO A 615 55.62 -19.35 -51.90
CA PRO A 615 57.07 -19.13 -51.91
C PRO A 615 57.74 -19.42 -53.27
N ALA A 616 57.05 -20.04 -54.22
CA ALA A 616 57.55 -20.25 -55.58
C ALA A 616 57.24 -19.09 -56.54
N THR A 617 56.24 -18.25 -56.23
CA THR A 617 55.74 -17.20 -57.14
C THR A 617 55.72 -15.79 -56.54
N GLY A 618 55.72 -15.67 -55.20
CA GLY A 618 55.61 -14.38 -54.50
C GLY A 618 54.22 -13.75 -54.57
N VAL A 619 53.18 -14.56 -54.83
CA VAL A 619 51.79 -14.10 -55.00
C VAL A 619 50.92 -14.64 -53.88
N CYS A 620 50.12 -13.77 -53.27
CA CYS A 620 49.10 -14.13 -52.31
C CYS A 620 47.95 -14.88 -52.99
N GLY A 621 47.67 -16.11 -52.54
CA GLY A 621 46.57 -16.95 -53.01
C GLY A 621 45.54 -17.22 -51.92
N ASP A 622 44.30 -17.47 -52.33
CA ASP A 622 43.20 -17.83 -51.44
C ASP A 622 43.28 -19.34 -51.07
N PRO A 623 43.38 -19.71 -49.77
CA PRO A 623 43.43 -21.10 -49.34
C PRO A 623 42.14 -21.88 -49.63
N CYS A 624 41.03 -21.21 -49.97
CA CYS A 624 39.75 -21.81 -50.30
C CYS A 624 39.51 -22.02 -51.81
N ASP A 625 40.41 -21.59 -52.70
CA ASP A 625 40.19 -21.66 -54.15
C ASP A 625 40.12 -23.12 -54.66
N GLY A 626 38.91 -23.60 -54.94
CA GLY A 626 38.59 -24.99 -55.30
C GLY A 626 37.88 -25.82 -54.23
N VAL A 627 37.51 -25.25 -53.08
CA VAL A 627 36.74 -25.92 -52.01
C VAL A 627 35.24 -25.59 -52.15
N GLU A 628 34.40 -26.60 -52.40
CA GLU A 628 32.93 -26.44 -52.44
C GLU A 628 32.28 -26.79 -51.09
N CYS A 629 31.72 -25.79 -50.41
CA CYS A 629 31.02 -25.93 -49.12
C CYS A 629 29.48 -25.91 -49.34
N PRO A 630 28.72 -26.99 -49.03
CA PRO A 630 27.29 -27.06 -49.37
C PRO A 630 26.36 -26.16 -48.54
N ASP A 631 26.64 -26.00 -47.25
CA ASP A 631 25.81 -25.28 -46.27
C ASP A 631 26.66 -24.29 -45.43
N GLY A 632 27.66 -23.66 -46.04
CA GLY A 632 28.57 -22.73 -45.38
C GLY A 632 29.55 -22.04 -46.33
N VAL A 633 30.36 -21.12 -45.80
CA VAL A 633 31.43 -20.39 -46.47
C VAL A 633 32.78 -21.00 -46.08
N CYS A 634 33.73 -21.09 -47.00
CA CYS A 634 35.09 -21.53 -46.68
C CYS A 634 35.87 -20.38 -46.02
N VAL A 635 36.52 -20.65 -44.89
CA VAL A 635 37.44 -19.75 -44.17
C VAL A 635 38.70 -20.55 -43.84
N ASP A 636 39.86 -20.05 -44.22
CA ASP A 636 41.18 -20.70 -44.05
C ASP A 636 41.29 -22.16 -44.55
N GLY A 637 40.50 -22.51 -45.58
CA GLY A 637 40.45 -23.85 -46.18
C GLY A 637 39.42 -24.80 -45.56
N GLU A 638 38.65 -24.37 -44.55
CA GLU A 638 37.61 -25.17 -43.90
C GLU A 638 36.22 -24.50 -43.97
N CYS A 639 35.14 -25.29 -44.11
CA CYS A 639 33.77 -24.76 -44.25
C CYS A 639 33.16 -24.39 -42.88
N ARG A 640 32.60 -23.17 -42.76
CA ARG A 640 31.88 -22.64 -41.57
C ARG A 640 30.56 -21.97 -41.97
N SER A 641 29.55 -21.97 -41.10
CA SER A 641 28.32 -21.15 -41.27
C SER A 641 28.56 -19.70 -40.86
N GLY A 642 27.80 -18.74 -41.41
CA GLY A 642 28.03 -17.30 -41.20
C GLY A 642 26.88 -16.57 -40.48
N ASP A 643 27.23 -15.52 -39.74
CA ASP A 643 26.39 -14.92 -38.69
C ASP A 643 26.10 -13.42 -38.91
N GLU A 644 24.84 -13.02 -38.69
CA GLU A 644 24.42 -11.65 -38.37
C GLU A 644 23.43 -11.78 -37.19
N CYS A 645 23.88 -11.70 -35.93
CA CYS A 645 23.09 -12.25 -34.81
C CYS A 645 21.73 -11.58 -34.57
N TYR A 646 21.55 -10.31 -34.96
CA TYR A 646 20.23 -9.65 -34.93
C TYR A 646 19.24 -10.21 -35.97
N ALA A 647 19.71 -10.90 -37.01
CA ALA A 647 18.89 -11.51 -38.07
C ALA A 647 18.81 -13.04 -37.97
N THR A 648 19.87 -13.71 -37.50
CA THR A 648 19.97 -15.18 -37.41
C THR A 648 19.82 -15.74 -36.00
N GLY A 649 19.91 -14.91 -34.96
CA GLY A 649 20.04 -15.34 -33.57
C GLY A 649 21.44 -15.85 -33.23
N CYS A 650 21.70 -16.07 -31.94
CA CYS A 650 22.96 -16.63 -31.45
C CYS A 650 22.90 -18.15 -31.20
N PRO A 651 24.06 -18.83 -31.21
CA PRO A 651 24.22 -20.18 -30.65
C PRO A 651 23.71 -20.28 -29.20
N GLY A 652 23.32 -21.49 -28.79
CA GLY A 652 22.79 -21.71 -27.45
C GLY A 652 23.84 -21.50 -26.36
N GLY A 653 23.57 -20.60 -25.41
CA GLY A 653 24.52 -20.15 -24.38
C GLY A 653 25.17 -18.80 -24.68
N GLU A 654 24.80 -18.15 -25.80
CA GLU A 654 25.28 -16.83 -26.19
C GLU A 654 24.11 -15.86 -26.40
N ILE A 655 24.33 -14.58 -26.11
CA ILE A 655 23.40 -13.46 -26.35
C ILE A 655 23.99 -12.48 -27.34
N CYS A 656 23.14 -11.86 -28.15
CA CYS A 656 23.57 -10.87 -29.15
C CYS A 656 23.75 -9.51 -28.45
N ARG A 657 24.99 -9.03 -28.34
CA ARG A 657 25.34 -7.66 -27.87
C ARG A 657 26.17 -6.98 -28.94
N ALA A 658 25.86 -5.73 -29.28
CA ALA A 658 26.61 -4.93 -30.26
C ALA A 658 26.85 -5.61 -31.64
N ALA A 659 25.92 -6.45 -32.12
CA ALA A 659 25.98 -7.28 -33.33
C ALA A 659 26.86 -8.55 -33.25
N GLU A 660 27.43 -8.87 -32.09
CA GLU A 660 28.23 -10.06 -31.86
C GLU A 660 27.55 -11.02 -30.87
N CYS A 661 27.74 -12.32 -31.06
CA CYS A 661 27.33 -13.31 -30.07
C CYS A 661 28.39 -13.40 -28.97
N VAL A 662 28.03 -12.95 -27.78
CA VAL A 662 28.87 -13.05 -26.58
C VAL A 662 28.29 -14.11 -25.63
N PRO A 663 29.11 -14.84 -24.86
CA PRO A 663 28.61 -15.77 -23.85
C PRO A 663 27.60 -15.09 -22.91
N ASP A 664 26.49 -15.79 -22.62
CA ASP A 664 25.48 -15.31 -21.66
C ASP A 664 26.11 -15.27 -20.25
N PRO A 665 26.30 -14.08 -19.63
CA PRO A 665 26.92 -13.98 -18.30
C PRO A 665 26.06 -14.60 -17.19
N CYS A 666 24.81 -14.94 -17.49
CA CYS A 666 23.90 -15.63 -16.58
C CYS A 666 23.83 -17.16 -16.79
N GLU A 667 24.52 -17.72 -17.80
CA GLU A 667 24.51 -19.17 -18.01
C GLU A 667 25.31 -19.88 -16.89
N GLY A 668 24.57 -20.59 -16.02
CA GLY A 668 25.12 -21.27 -14.85
C GLY A 668 24.98 -20.50 -13.53
N VAL A 669 24.50 -19.26 -13.55
CA VAL A 669 24.19 -18.48 -12.34
C VAL A 669 22.84 -18.93 -11.78
N ALA A 670 22.84 -19.43 -10.54
CA ALA A 670 21.65 -19.91 -9.85
C ALA A 670 21.22 -18.92 -8.76
N CYS A 671 20.33 -17.99 -9.11
CA CYS A 671 19.68 -17.10 -8.16
C CYS A 671 18.53 -17.81 -7.42
N GLY A 672 18.20 -17.32 -6.21
CA GLY A 672 17.14 -17.89 -5.37
C GLY A 672 15.73 -17.72 -5.95
N GLU A 673 14.70 -18.27 -5.29
CA GLU A 673 13.33 -18.29 -5.81
C GLU A 673 12.71 -16.89 -6.03
N GLU A 674 13.24 -15.85 -5.37
CA GLU A 674 12.80 -14.44 -5.42
C GLU A 674 13.76 -13.53 -6.20
N SER A 675 14.80 -14.08 -6.84
CA SER A 675 15.84 -13.31 -7.53
C SER A 675 16.08 -13.84 -8.95
N PHE A 676 16.47 -12.96 -9.86
CA PHE A 676 16.83 -13.31 -11.24
C PHE A 676 18.27 -12.88 -11.54
N CYS A 677 18.91 -13.53 -12.52
CA CYS A 677 20.22 -13.08 -12.97
C CYS A 677 20.11 -11.96 -14.01
N ARG A 678 20.90 -10.91 -13.83
CA ARG A 678 21.12 -9.82 -14.78
C ARG A 678 22.61 -9.47 -14.79
N ASP A 679 23.22 -9.48 -15.98
CA ASP A 679 24.65 -9.19 -16.18
C ASP A 679 25.61 -10.02 -15.29
N GLY A 680 25.23 -11.25 -14.94
CA GLY A 680 26.02 -12.15 -14.09
C GLY A 680 25.82 -11.99 -12.58
N ALA A 681 25.05 -10.99 -12.14
CA ALA A 681 24.69 -10.77 -10.73
C ALA A 681 23.24 -11.20 -10.46
N CYS A 682 22.94 -11.61 -9.22
CA CYS A 682 21.57 -11.87 -8.78
C CYS A 682 20.92 -10.59 -8.27
N VAL A 683 19.74 -10.28 -8.81
CA VAL A 683 18.94 -9.08 -8.54
C VAL A 683 17.57 -9.53 -8.02
N PHE A 684 17.00 -8.83 -7.02
CA PHE A 684 15.69 -9.19 -6.49
C PHE A 684 14.57 -8.88 -7.49
N SER A 685 13.55 -9.74 -7.50
CA SER A 685 12.37 -9.58 -8.34
C SER A 685 11.43 -8.52 -7.79
N CYS A 686 10.78 -7.80 -8.71
CA CYS A 686 9.73 -6.83 -8.43
C CYS A 686 8.32 -7.44 -8.48
N ALA A 687 8.19 -8.76 -8.50
CA ALA A 687 6.90 -9.44 -8.64
C ALA A 687 6.02 -9.41 -7.38
N GLU A 688 6.61 -9.28 -6.19
CA GLU A 688 5.88 -9.21 -4.91
C GLU A 688 6.02 -7.84 -4.22
N ILE A 689 6.78 -6.92 -4.81
CA ILE A 689 7.01 -5.56 -4.29
C ILE A 689 5.91 -4.62 -4.81
N SER A 690 5.13 -4.06 -3.88
CA SER A 690 4.10 -3.06 -4.18
C SER A 690 4.56 -1.69 -3.71
N CYS A 691 4.86 -0.79 -4.64
CA CYS A 691 5.44 0.52 -4.33
C CYS A 691 4.41 1.63 -4.04
N PRO A 692 4.77 2.64 -3.23
CA PRO A 692 4.01 3.87 -3.05
C PRO A 692 3.68 4.60 -4.35
N PHE A 693 2.66 5.46 -4.31
CA PHE A 693 2.25 6.25 -5.48
C PHE A 693 3.36 7.23 -5.90
N GLY A 694 3.91 7.02 -7.09
CA GLY A 694 5.02 7.80 -7.65
C GLY A 694 6.29 6.98 -7.87
N GLU A 695 6.39 5.82 -7.21
CA GLU A 695 7.55 4.93 -7.28
C GLU A 695 7.26 3.71 -8.15
N GLU A 696 8.28 3.21 -8.85
CA GLU A 696 8.26 1.89 -9.48
C GLU A 696 9.31 1.01 -8.80
N CYS A 697 9.06 -0.31 -8.79
CA CYS A 697 10.07 -1.23 -8.27
C CYS A 697 11.22 -1.38 -9.27
N VAL A 698 12.44 -1.18 -8.77
CA VAL A 698 13.71 -1.39 -9.44
C VAL A 698 14.56 -2.26 -8.53
N ASP A 699 14.99 -3.43 -9.00
CA ASP A 699 15.91 -4.33 -8.30
C ASP A 699 15.40 -4.85 -6.94
N GLY A 700 14.07 -4.96 -6.80
CA GLY A 700 13.39 -5.38 -5.57
C GLY A 700 13.18 -4.26 -4.55
N GLN A 701 13.50 -3.01 -4.90
CA GLN A 701 13.31 -1.83 -4.05
C GLN A 701 12.43 -0.81 -4.77
N CYS A 702 11.68 -0.01 -4.02
CA CYS A 702 10.92 1.09 -4.60
C CYS A 702 11.82 2.31 -4.82
N ALA A 703 11.70 2.92 -6.00
CA ALA A 703 12.47 4.09 -6.39
C ALA A 703 11.57 5.09 -7.14
N ASP A 704 11.80 6.39 -6.96
CA ASP A 704 11.09 7.45 -7.69
C ASP A 704 11.27 7.28 -9.21
N ALA A 705 10.21 6.83 -9.86
CA ALA A 705 10.10 6.70 -11.31
C ALA A 705 9.41 7.92 -11.93
N SER A 706 8.89 8.82 -11.10
CA SER A 706 8.05 9.94 -11.49
C SER A 706 8.84 11.25 -11.60
N CYS A 707 10.10 11.26 -12.01
CA CYS A 707 10.80 12.51 -12.35
C CYS A 707 10.78 13.59 -11.22
N GLY A 708 10.76 13.20 -9.94
CA GLY A 708 10.50 14.11 -8.82
C GLY A 708 9.01 14.41 -8.58
N GLY A 709 8.13 13.41 -8.71
CA GLY A 709 6.67 13.54 -8.53
C GLY A 709 5.86 14.07 -9.73
N ILE A 710 6.47 14.18 -10.91
CA ILE A 710 5.87 14.61 -12.19
C ILE A 710 5.63 13.41 -13.13
N VAL A 711 4.36 13.08 -13.37
CA VAL A 711 3.96 12.10 -14.39
C VAL A 711 3.92 12.75 -15.78
N CYS A 712 4.80 12.31 -16.69
CA CYS A 712 4.89 12.85 -18.05
C CYS A 712 3.69 12.50 -18.95
N ALA A 713 3.50 13.30 -20.01
CA ALA A 713 2.44 13.04 -21.01
C ALA A 713 2.85 11.91 -21.98
N ASP A 714 1.86 11.33 -22.66
CA ASP A 714 2.11 10.24 -23.62
C ASP A 714 3.05 10.75 -24.74
N GLY A 715 4.19 10.09 -24.94
CA GLY A 715 5.24 10.53 -25.88
C GLY A 715 6.29 11.47 -25.27
N GLN A 716 6.39 11.57 -23.95
CA GLN A 716 7.44 12.29 -23.24
C GLN A 716 8.20 11.41 -22.25
N ALA A 717 9.51 11.66 -22.10
CA ALA A 717 10.40 11.00 -21.15
C ALA A 717 10.97 12.01 -20.13
N CYS A 718 11.34 11.54 -18.94
CA CYS A 718 12.01 12.38 -17.94
C CYS A 718 13.49 12.62 -18.29
N ARG A 719 13.94 13.87 -18.24
CA ARG A 719 15.36 14.24 -18.27
C ARG A 719 15.60 15.44 -17.35
N ASP A 720 16.55 15.32 -16.42
CA ASP A 720 16.95 16.37 -15.46
C ASP A 720 15.79 16.98 -14.63
N GLY A 721 14.72 16.22 -14.37
CA GLY A 721 13.53 16.68 -13.64
C GLY A 721 12.47 17.38 -14.50
N GLU A 722 12.59 17.36 -15.83
CA GLU A 722 11.60 17.88 -16.76
C GLU A 722 11.12 16.79 -17.75
N CYS A 723 9.84 16.83 -18.13
CA CYS A 723 9.26 15.97 -19.16
C CYS A 723 9.55 16.54 -20.56
N VAL A 724 10.38 15.84 -21.35
CA VAL A 724 10.78 16.22 -22.71
C VAL A 724 10.15 15.28 -23.73
N GLU A 725 9.82 15.76 -24.94
CA GLU A 725 9.32 14.88 -26.02
C GLU A 725 10.35 13.79 -26.37
N ASP A 726 9.87 12.55 -26.47
CA ASP A 726 10.69 11.37 -26.71
C ASP A 726 11.20 11.32 -28.17
N ALA A 727 12.41 10.79 -28.35
CA ALA A 727 13.16 10.84 -29.60
C ALA A 727 13.23 9.50 -30.36
N CYS A 728 12.81 8.39 -29.73
CA CYS A 728 12.82 7.07 -30.37
C CYS A 728 11.48 6.74 -31.06
N ASP A 729 11.56 5.98 -32.15
CA ASP A 729 10.41 5.35 -32.80
C ASP A 729 10.49 3.83 -32.54
N PRO A 730 9.55 3.25 -31.76
CA PRO A 730 9.56 1.82 -31.46
C PRO A 730 9.52 0.93 -32.71
N GLU A 731 8.77 1.30 -33.75
CA GLU A 731 8.69 0.54 -34.99
C GLU A 731 10.03 0.56 -35.75
N ALA A 732 10.81 1.65 -35.61
CA ALA A 732 12.15 1.77 -36.18
C ALA A 732 13.22 1.01 -35.38
N CYS A 733 13.14 0.99 -34.04
CA CYS A 733 14.07 0.20 -33.22
C CYS A 733 13.86 -1.31 -33.47
N GLU A 734 12.61 -1.79 -33.48
CA GLU A 734 12.28 -3.20 -33.75
C GLU A 734 12.75 -3.66 -35.13
N ALA A 735 12.63 -2.79 -36.16
CA ALA A 735 13.15 -3.04 -37.50
C ALA A 735 14.69 -3.20 -37.57
N SER A 736 15.41 -2.82 -36.51
CA SER A 736 16.86 -3.00 -36.36
C SER A 736 17.25 -4.12 -35.38
N GLY A 737 16.28 -4.88 -34.84
CA GLY A 737 16.51 -5.92 -33.83
C GLY A 737 16.77 -5.40 -32.42
N ARG A 738 16.39 -4.14 -32.16
CA ARG A 738 16.64 -3.39 -30.90
C ARG A 738 15.33 -2.93 -30.28
N VAL A 739 15.38 -2.44 -29.04
CA VAL A 739 14.22 -1.85 -28.35
C VAL A 739 14.54 -0.42 -27.92
N CYS A 740 13.51 0.42 -27.72
CA CYS A 740 13.75 1.74 -27.16
C CYS A 740 13.98 1.65 -25.65
N VAL A 741 15.06 2.27 -25.18
CA VAL A 741 15.45 2.40 -23.78
C VAL A 741 15.97 3.83 -23.58
N GLY A 742 15.43 4.59 -22.63
CA GLY A 742 15.89 5.95 -22.33
C GLY A 742 15.79 6.97 -23.49
N GLY A 743 14.95 6.69 -24.49
CA GLY A 743 14.83 7.50 -25.71
C GLY A 743 15.84 7.18 -26.83
N GLU A 744 16.59 6.08 -26.72
CA GLU A 744 17.52 5.60 -27.75
C GLU A 744 17.28 4.12 -28.11
N CYS A 745 17.63 3.68 -29.33
CA CYS A 745 17.51 2.26 -29.73
C CYS A 745 18.70 1.45 -29.21
N ALA A 746 18.50 0.72 -28.11
CA ALA A 746 19.50 -0.09 -27.42
C ALA A 746 19.29 -1.60 -27.59
N ASP A 747 20.30 -2.40 -27.24
CA ASP A 747 20.14 -3.85 -27.10
C ASP A 747 19.10 -4.15 -26.01
N ASN A 748 18.26 -5.17 -26.21
CA ASN A 748 17.12 -5.45 -25.33
C ASN A 748 17.60 -5.88 -23.92
N PRO A 749 17.31 -5.12 -22.85
CA PRO A 749 17.75 -5.48 -21.50
C PRO A 749 17.17 -6.82 -21.02
N CYS A 750 15.99 -7.20 -21.51
CA CYS A 750 15.36 -8.50 -21.20
C CYS A 750 15.90 -9.67 -22.04
N ALA A 751 16.86 -9.47 -22.94
CA ALA A 751 17.50 -10.57 -23.67
C ALA A 751 18.41 -11.39 -22.74
N GLY A 752 18.15 -12.69 -22.63
CA GLY A 752 18.87 -13.61 -21.71
C GLY A 752 18.29 -13.68 -20.30
N VAL A 753 17.52 -12.68 -19.86
CA VAL A 753 16.91 -12.65 -18.52
C VAL A 753 15.89 -13.78 -18.36
N ARG A 754 16.12 -14.66 -17.37
CA ARG A 754 15.20 -15.74 -16.98
C ARG A 754 14.57 -15.41 -15.63
N CYS A 755 13.31 -14.97 -15.65
CA CYS A 755 12.56 -14.69 -14.44
C CYS A 755 12.11 -15.97 -13.70
N PRO A 756 11.91 -15.89 -12.37
CA PRO A 756 11.20 -16.91 -11.59
C PRO A 756 9.79 -17.25 -12.11
N THR A 757 9.19 -18.29 -11.54
CA THR A 757 7.92 -18.85 -12.02
C THR A 757 6.75 -17.85 -11.86
N ASN A 758 5.95 -17.68 -12.92
CA ASN A 758 4.82 -16.72 -13.02
C ASN A 758 5.23 -15.23 -13.08
N GLN A 759 6.44 -14.96 -13.57
CA GLN A 759 6.98 -13.61 -13.73
C GLN A 759 7.47 -13.40 -15.17
N THR A 760 7.31 -12.18 -15.68
CA THR A 760 7.73 -11.75 -17.01
C THR A 760 8.72 -10.59 -16.89
N CYS A 761 9.80 -10.62 -17.69
CA CYS A 761 10.73 -9.50 -17.76
C CYS A 761 10.09 -8.31 -18.49
N ARG A 762 10.16 -7.12 -17.88
CA ARG A 762 9.81 -5.83 -18.50
C ARG A 762 10.97 -4.86 -18.35
N VAL A 763 11.04 -3.89 -19.24
CA VAL A 763 11.95 -2.75 -19.07
C VAL A 763 11.25 -1.72 -18.18
N VAL A 764 11.82 -1.44 -17.02
CA VAL A 764 11.34 -0.49 -15.99
C VAL A 764 12.52 0.39 -15.58
N ALA A 765 12.33 1.71 -15.49
CA ALA A 765 13.41 2.67 -15.26
C ALA A 765 14.68 2.42 -16.13
N ASN A 766 14.50 2.10 -17.42
CA ASN A 766 15.56 1.76 -18.39
C ASN A 766 16.34 0.46 -18.13
N SER A 767 15.90 -0.38 -17.20
CA SER A 767 16.57 -1.63 -16.78
C SER A 767 15.64 -2.84 -16.92
N ALA A 768 16.19 -4.05 -17.02
CA ALA A 768 15.39 -5.27 -17.00
C ALA A 768 14.94 -5.63 -15.58
N GLN A 769 13.64 -5.73 -15.37
CA GLN A 769 12.99 -6.12 -14.12
C GLN A 769 12.06 -7.31 -14.34
N CYS A 770 12.16 -8.33 -13.48
CA CYS A 770 11.15 -9.37 -13.40
C CYS A 770 9.97 -8.86 -12.57
N VAL A 771 8.78 -8.83 -13.18
CA VAL A 771 7.53 -8.42 -12.55
C VAL A 771 6.49 -9.52 -12.70
N ALA A 772 5.43 -9.49 -11.89
CA ALA A 772 4.36 -10.48 -12.00
C ALA A 772 3.73 -10.52 -13.41
N ASP A 773 3.26 -11.70 -13.84
CA ASP A 773 2.59 -11.90 -15.13
C ASP A 773 1.25 -11.12 -15.29
N TRP A 774 0.83 -10.38 -14.25
CA TRP A 774 -0.35 -9.53 -14.31
C TRP A 774 -0.07 -8.21 -15.05
N ASN A 775 -0.93 -7.87 -16.01
CA ASN A 775 -0.86 -6.58 -16.69
C ASN A 775 -2.08 -5.72 -16.29
N PRO A 776 -1.90 -4.58 -15.61
CA PRO A 776 -3.00 -3.63 -15.46
C PRO A 776 -3.43 -3.15 -16.86
N PRO A 777 -4.73 -2.99 -17.11
CA PRO A 777 -5.19 -2.41 -18.38
C PRO A 777 -4.76 -0.95 -18.45
N VAL A 778 -3.89 -0.61 -19.41
CA VAL A 778 -3.58 0.78 -19.76
C VAL A 778 -4.90 1.46 -20.15
N VAL A 779 -5.30 2.47 -19.37
CA VAL A 779 -6.50 3.25 -19.65
C VAL A 779 -6.16 4.27 -20.73
N PRO A 780 -6.77 4.24 -21.93
CA PRO A 780 -6.54 5.27 -22.93
C PRO A 780 -7.09 6.61 -22.40
N ARG A 781 -6.25 7.66 -22.37
CA ARG A 781 -6.73 9.01 -22.02
C ARG A 781 -7.74 9.47 -23.09
N PRO A 782 -8.86 10.10 -22.69
CA PRO A 782 -9.77 10.71 -23.65
C PRO A 782 -9.21 12.07 -24.07
N ASP A 783 -8.59 12.16 -25.24
CA ASP A 783 -8.71 13.34 -26.12
C ASP A 783 -8.03 13.13 -27.48
N GLN A 784 -8.83 13.00 -28.54
CA GLN A 784 -8.56 13.71 -29.80
C GLN A 784 -9.88 14.23 -30.37
N GLY A 785 -9.96 15.55 -30.52
CA GLY A 785 -11.14 16.21 -31.03
C GLY A 785 -11.35 15.95 -32.53
N VAL A 786 -12.62 15.84 -32.92
CA VAL A 786 -13.06 16.00 -34.31
C VAL A 786 -14.10 17.12 -34.32
N GLU A 787 -13.70 18.30 -34.80
CA GLU A 787 -14.63 19.40 -35.12
C GLU A 787 -15.36 19.14 -36.45
N ASP A 788 -16.61 19.65 -36.55
CA ASP A 788 -17.41 19.87 -37.78
C ASP A 788 -17.69 18.64 -38.70
N ASP A 789 -18.91 18.34 -39.15
CA ASP A 789 -20.04 19.19 -39.56
C ASP A 789 -21.31 18.33 -39.78
N LEU A 790 -22.48 18.98 -39.92
CA LEU A 790 -23.79 18.47 -40.40
C LEU A 790 -24.51 17.42 -39.50
N GLY A 791 -25.76 17.61 -39.04
CA GLY A 791 -26.71 18.73 -39.13
C GLY A 791 -28.16 18.27 -39.30
N VAL A 792 -29.09 18.86 -38.52
CA VAL A 792 -30.58 18.83 -38.64
C VAL A 792 -31.27 17.44 -38.53
N GLU A 793 -32.49 17.24 -37.98
CA GLU A 793 -33.62 18.11 -37.61
C GLU A 793 -34.25 17.71 -36.26
N ASP A 794 -34.90 18.68 -35.59
CA ASP A 794 -35.90 18.43 -34.53
C ASP A 794 -37.17 17.75 -35.10
N ASP A 795 -37.74 16.76 -34.40
CA ASP A 795 -39.20 16.62 -34.32
C ASP A 795 -39.68 16.03 -32.97
N MET A 796 -40.92 16.34 -32.61
CA MET A 796 -41.48 16.30 -31.27
C MET A 796 -41.95 14.92 -30.82
N GLY A 797 -41.98 14.69 -29.49
CA GLY A 797 -42.44 13.40 -28.97
C GLY A 797 -42.76 13.27 -27.47
N SER A 798 -43.32 14.29 -26.79
CA SER A 798 -44.05 13.98 -25.54
C SER A 798 -45.25 13.09 -25.85
N PRO A 799 -45.55 12.08 -25.01
CA PRO A 799 -46.77 12.27 -24.21
C PRO A 799 -46.78 11.64 -22.79
N ALA A 800 -47.45 12.38 -21.91
CA ALA A 800 -48.42 11.92 -20.90
C ALA A 800 -48.00 11.00 -19.73
N ASP A 801 -48.14 11.60 -18.53
CA ASP A 801 -48.83 11.04 -17.36
C ASP A 801 -49.51 9.67 -17.53
N VAL A 802 -49.05 8.68 -16.77
CA VAL A 802 -49.91 7.64 -16.18
C VAL A 802 -49.46 7.39 -14.73
N GLY A 803 -50.15 8.00 -13.77
CA GLY A 803 -49.98 7.66 -12.36
C GLY A 803 -50.80 6.42 -11.97
N VAL A 804 -50.16 5.43 -11.34
CA VAL A 804 -50.81 4.34 -10.58
C VAL A 804 -50.04 4.10 -9.27
N GLN A 805 -50.76 3.69 -8.23
CA GLN A 805 -50.32 3.54 -6.84
C GLN A 805 -49.48 2.26 -6.58
N PRO A 806 -48.84 2.14 -5.40
CA PRO A 806 -47.95 1.03 -5.07
C PRO A 806 -48.68 -0.15 -4.39
N ASP A 807 -48.36 -1.37 -4.82
CA ASP A 807 -48.82 -2.63 -4.20
C ASP A 807 -47.61 -3.53 -3.86
N ASP A 808 -47.62 -4.10 -2.65
CA ASP A 808 -46.58 -4.97 -2.08
C ASP A 808 -46.71 -6.46 -2.48
N ALA A 809 -45.57 -7.16 -2.42
CA ALA A 809 -45.40 -8.61 -2.18
C ALA A 809 -46.03 -9.66 -3.13
N GLY A 810 -45.20 -10.59 -3.64
CA GLY A 810 -45.66 -11.73 -4.42
C GLY A 810 -44.61 -12.78 -4.80
N ILE A 811 -43.89 -13.37 -3.84
CA ILE A 811 -43.00 -14.51 -4.11
C ILE A 811 -43.83 -15.77 -4.41
N THR A 812 -43.63 -16.37 -5.59
CA THR A 812 -44.18 -17.70 -5.95
C THR A 812 -43.13 -18.80 -5.83
N PRO A 813 -43.35 -19.86 -5.03
CA PRO A 813 -42.45 -21.02 -4.98
C PRO A 813 -42.82 -22.07 -6.05
N THR A 814 -41.84 -22.53 -6.81
CA THR A 814 -42.00 -23.65 -7.75
C THR A 814 -41.95 -25.01 -7.03
N GLN A 815 -42.93 -25.86 -7.30
CA GLN A 815 -42.90 -27.29 -6.92
C GLN A 815 -42.11 -28.10 -7.94
N ASP A 816 -41.32 -29.08 -7.49
CA ASP A 816 -41.57 -30.52 -7.75
C ASP A 816 -40.49 -31.43 -7.11
N GLY A 817 -40.86 -32.63 -6.66
CA GLY A 817 -39.88 -33.69 -6.30
C GLY A 817 -39.98 -34.34 -4.91
N ALA A 818 -41.10 -34.99 -4.57
CA ALA A 818 -41.21 -35.94 -3.44
C ALA A 818 -40.86 -37.39 -3.89
N PRO A 819 -40.91 -38.47 -3.04
CA PRO A 819 -41.25 -38.56 -1.60
C PRO A 819 -40.34 -39.48 -0.73
N GLY A 820 -40.48 -39.45 0.61
CA GLY A 820 -39.56 -40.16 1.53
C GLY A 820 -40.00 -40.58 2.95
N ARG A 821 -41.28 -40.87 3.21
CA ARG A 821 -41.82 -41.73 4.32
C ARG A 821 -41.62 -41.42 5.83
N ASP A 822 -42.76 -41.57 6.53
CA ASP A 822 -42.99 -42.16 7.87
C ASP A 822 -42.48 -41.51 9.19
N GLY A 823 -43.43 -41.14 10.07
CA GLY A 823 -43.33 -41.55 11.50
C GLY A 823 -43.72 -40.62 12.66
N GLY A 824 -45.03 -40.33 12.90
CA GLY A 824 -45.59 -39.96 14.23
C GLY A 824 -45.20 -38.60 14.85
N GLY A 825 -45.90 -38.06 15.86
CA GLY A 825 -47.16 -38.45 16.49
C GLY A 825 -47.45 -37.67 17.80
N GLY A 826 -48.72 -37.27 18.03
CA GLY A 826 -49.21 -36.59 19.25
C GLY A 826 -49.08 -35.05 19.22
N GLY A 827 -50.01 -34.25 19.77
CA GLY A 827 -51.29 -34.57 20.43
C GLY A 827 -51.46 -33.80 21.75
N GLY A 828 -52.50 -32.96 21.88
CA GLY A 828 -52.84 -32.19 23.09
C GLY A 828 -53.13 -30.72 22.75
N ASP A 829 -54.33 -30.35 22.32
CA ASP A 829 -55.52 -29.99 23.12
C ASP A 829 -55.38 -28.71 23.99
N GLY A 830 -56.33 -27.78 23.81
CA GLY A 830 -56.81 -26.94 24.91
C GLY A 830 -57.11 -25.46 24.62
N GLY A 831 -58.37 -25.13 24.31
CA GLY A 831 -58.99 -23.90 24.85
C GLY A 831 -59.59 -22.90 23.85
N ASP A 832 -60.82 -23.15 23.39
CA ASP A 832 -61.67 -22.16 22.71
C ASP A 832 -61.99 -20.92 23.56
N GLY A 833 -62.31 -19.79 22.90
CA GLY A 833 -62.71 -18.56 23.61
C GLY A 833 -63.25 -17.43 22.73
N GLY A 834 -63.95 -17.70 21.63
CA GLY A 834 -64.52 -16.64 20.79
C GLY A 834 -65.84 -16.06 21.34
N CYS A 835 -66.09 -14.77 21.11
CA CYS A 835 -67.33 -14.27 20.48
C CYS A 835 -67.31 -12.76 20.21
N SER A 836 -67.90 -12.39 19.07
CA SER A 836 -68.18 -11.02 18.62
C SER A 836 -69.34 -10.37 19.40
N CYS A 837 -69.37 -9.04 19.45
CA CYS A 837 -70.60 -8.26 19.28
C CYS A 837 -70.29 -6.91 18.61
N ASP A 838 -71.18 -6.50 17.70
CA ASP A 838 -71.15 -5.27 16.88
C ASP A 838 -72.06 -4.18 17.49
N LEU A 839 -72.09 -2.98 16.85
CA LEU A 839 -73.17 -1.97 16.77
C LEU A 839 -72.83 -0.50 17.17
N THR A 840 -72.47 0.26 16.13
CA THR A 840 -73.15 1.49 15.64
C THR A 840 -73.37 2.75 16.53
N ASP A 841 -72.66 3.83 16.14
CA ASP A 841 -73.23 5.04 15.49
C ASP A 841 -73.56 6.36 16.28
N GLN A 842 -73.37 7.49 15.57
CA GLN A 842 -73.85 8.90 15.72
C GLN A 842 -73.23 9.94 16.69
N SER A 843 -72.51 10.89 16.06
CA SER A 843 -72.80 12.35 16.01
C SER A 843 -72.29 13.36 17.07
N GLY A 844 -71.78 14.51 16.57
CA GLY A 844 -72.11 15.84 17.12
C GLY A 844 -70.92 16.75 17.55
N PRO A 845 -70.85 18.06 17.19
CA PRO A 845 -69.58 18.82 17.24
C PRO A 845 -69.55 20.17 18.02
N HIS A 846 -68.32 20.64 18.36
CA HIS A 846 -67.90 22.06 18.60
C HIS A 846 -68.58 22.84 19.76
N PRO A 847 -68.19 24.11 20.12
CA PRO A 847 -67.08 25.00 19.67
C PRO A 847 -66.19 25.58 20.83
N ALA A 848 -65.32 26.55 20.49
CA ALA A 848 -64.43 27.29 21.41
C ALA A 848 -65.02 28.60 22.00
N ALA A 849 -64.40 29.19 23.05
CA ALA A 849 -63.90 30.60 23.10
C ALA A 849 -63.66 31.21 24.52
N LEU A 850 -62.52 31.92 24.64
CA LEU A 850 -62.26 33.21 25.35
C LEU A 850 -62.17 33.41 26.90
N LEU A 851 -61.25 34.34 27.25
CA LEU A 851 -61.21 35.35 28.34
C LEU A 851 -60.50 35.09 29.70
N LEU A 852 -59.23 35.56 29.75
CA LEU A 852 -58.61 36.49 30.72
C LEU A 852 -59.29 36.77 32.08
N VAL A 853 -58.52 36.61 33.18
CA VAL A 853 -58.38 37.60 34.28
C VAL A 853 -56.93 37.61 34.82
N LEU A 854 -56.37 38.80 35.04
CA LEU A 854 -55.07 39.06 35.69
C LEU A 854 -55.22 39.21 37.23
N THR A 855 -54.22 38.77 38.00
CA THR A 855 -53.79 39.48 39.23
C THR A 855 -52.30 39.30 39.55
N PHE A 856 -51.62 40.43 39.80
CA PHE A 856 -50.26 40.52 40.33
C PHE A 856 -50.22 40.23 41.84
N GLY A 857 -49.08 39.73 42.35
CA GLY A 857 -48.89 39.50 43.79
C GLY A 857 -47.42 39.32 44.22
N LEU A 858 -46.66 40.42 44.32
CA LEU A 858 -45.24 40.43 44.69
C LEU A 858 -44.98 40.20 46.20
N VAL A 859 -43.90 39.45 46.48
CA VAL A 859 -42.95 39.64 47.61
C VAL A 859 -43.43 39.36 49.05
N ARG A 860 -42.86 38.31 49.67
CA ARG A 860 -41.87 38.50 50.78
C ARG A 860 -41.05 37.26 51.15
N ARG A 861 -39.73 37.48 51.27
CA ARG A 861 -38.76 36.64 52.01
C ARG A 861 -39.23 36.37 53.46
N ARG A 862 -39.01 35.15 53.97
CA ARG A 862 -37.94 34.86 54.96
C ARG A 862 -37.94 33.41 55.48
N ARG A 863 -36.76 32.78 55.41
CA ARG A 863 -36.15 31.88 56.41
C ARG A 863 -37.10 31.11 57.35
N ARG A 864 -37.11 29.78 57.18
CA ARG A 864 -36.35 28.93 58.10
C ARG A 864 -35.64 27.84 57.32
#